data_AF-A0A319BJG2-F1
#
_entry.id   AF-A0A319BJG2-F1
#
_cell.length_a   1.000
_cell.length_b   1.000
_cell.length_c   1.000
_cell.angle_alpha   90.00
_cell.angle_beta   90.00
_cell.angle_gamma   90.00
#
_symmetry.space_group_name_H-M   'P 1'
#
loop_
_entity.id
_entity.type
_entity.pdbx_description
1 polymer ?
#
loop_
_entity_poly.entity_id
_entity_poly.type
_entity_poly.pdbx_seq_one_letter_code
_entity_poly.pdbx_strand_id
1 'polypeptide(L)'
;MTVTIKSAEAGRQRRRLERDPMRTSTQSGHNNAGRGGRFRSYGSGLKRCFGPFVRNPSSLYIFRVQTTASTPVTSGPRILDAKAMSDPHSAQNGPSTKGPSSAGTASTLDGNEWMQKLAKLCGPSATLRNVGTPMAEIESMFDSVFPRNPVETLRDLQPAQPVNTVQLYGSNEDILDAYYIFIHPYYPILPPPDRLPVTHNPVRVDHHPDGFMPASPLALAISAMVALVPHKDVKYPARTEYVTIRREVSLRFAEAAYAVIARDYQPLRAPGGFEGSLRDSIGRPPFHSKLPVCLEGVIALSILCFYEYGQQGNLDNTARLANEALEMAFVLGLHESLEENEYALARRRSWWFVYMAASHMATVTGMPASFDVYDPSFVTPYPKGWRLRVEAQQALYEAGIFAVELDETIRRREDLSWIKKRMSELDTQITSLLFECRDKLSASQGPQPNCVESVASSALRSYAEIKLHSARIKLHRYCAFQDVPMFSEQPGLHPVSSVNESIDGGRASSDTTLLERPASMQQLGIQFPFSSHTSSVICVHAAINVVTLMDSLPFPNPTNDDSPTNLPYIFQNYEVPRAMPTLISCAMQAGYTMLTLSCKTRPFVTNVPDSNEGNFPLAGLRNELEQSLRVVAKFLANHAIAFEAIEGMRDEMMEAIEREFGKP
;
A
#
# COMPACT_ATOMS: atom_id res chain seq x y z
N MET A 1 -55.77 5.66 -39.82
CA MET A 1 -57.03 5.14 -39.25
C MET A 1 -57.21 5.74 -37.87
N THR A 2 -58.29 6.50 -37.69
CA THR A 2 -59.17 6.56 -36.49
C THR A 2 -58.52 6.24 -35.14
N VAL A 3 -58.14 7.23 -34.32
CA VAL A 3 -58.98 7.94 -33.30
C VAL A 3 -59.15 7.09 -32.02
N THR A 4 -58.46 7.35 -30.89
CA THR A 4 -58.69 8.38 -29.84
C THR A 4 -60.03 8.16 -29.06
N ILE A 5 -60.25 8.51 -27.78
CA ILE A 5 -59.58 9.38 -26.78
C ILE A 5 -60.18 9.18 -25.35
N LYS A 6 -59.44 9.45 -24.25
CA LYS A 6 -59.93 9.90 -22.89
C LYS A 6 -60.92 9.00 -22.09
N SER A 7 -61.23 9.23 -20.80
CA SER A 7 -60.60 9.96 -19.66
C SER A 7 -61.26 9.51 -18.33
N ALA A 8 -60.69 9.95 -17.21
CA ALA A 8 -61.17 9.98 -15.83
C ALA A 8 -62.69 9.89 -15.55
N GLU A 9 -63.06 9.31 -14.40
CA GLU A 9 -63.51 10.09 -13.23
C GLU A 9 -63.60 9.28 -11.93
N ALA A 10 -63.62 9.97 -10.79
CA ALA A 10 -63.71 9.37 -9.45
C ALA A 10 -65.17 9.26 -8.97
N GLY A 11 -65.58 8.13 -8.38
CA GLY A 11 -67.00 7.87 -8.10
C GLY A 11 -67.33 6.91 -6.95
N ARG A 12 -67.28 7.42 -5.72
CA ARG A 12 -68.25 7.18 -4.61
C ARG A 12 -68.79 5.76 -4.30
N GLN A 13 -68.55 5.38 -3.03
CA GLN A 13 -69.54 4.94 -2.03
C GLN A 13 -70.03 3.47 -1.90
N ARG A 14 -69.89 3.01 -0.63
CA ARG A 14 -70.90 2.33 0.24
C ARG A 14 -71.01 0.79 0.28
N ARG A 15 -70.78 0.31 1.52
CA ARG A 15 -71.60 -0.67 2.30
C ARG A 15 -71.48 -2.16 1.88
N ARG A 16 -71.63 -3.16 2.78
CA ARG A 16 -71.93 -3.17 4.24
C ARG A 16 -71.62 -4.56 4.83
N LEU A 17 -71.33 -4.60 6.14
CA LEU A 17 -71.54 -5.73 7.10
C LEU A 17 -70.75 -7.02 6.79
N GLU A 18 -70.28 -7.82 7.76
CA GLU A 18 -70.53 -8.01 9.20
C GLU A 18 -69.17 -8.46 9.83
N ARG A 19 -68.88 -8.54 11.13
CA ARG A 19 -69.66 -8.60 12.37
C ARG A 19 -68.72 -8.23 13.55
N ASP A 20 -69.16 -7.40 14.48
CA ASP A 20 -68.53 -7.21 15.81
C ASP A 20 -69.32 -8.01 16.86
N PRO A 21 -68.76 -8.26 18.06
CA PRO A 21 -69.47 -7.70 19.22
C PRO A 21 -68.60 -7.22 20.40
N MET A 22 -68.92 -6.01 20.85
CA MET A 22 -69.12 -5.64 22.28
C MET A 22 -67.90 -5.53 23.25
N ARG A 23 -67.85 -4.54 24.16
CA ARG A 23 -68.60 -3.26 24.30
C ARG A 23 -67.98 -2.39 25.42
N THR A 24 -67.99 -1.06 25.25
CA THR A 24 -68.27 0.04 26.26
C THR A 24 -67.64 -0.03 27.69
N SER A 25 -67.18 1.04 28.35
CA SER A 25 -67.59 2.46 28.43
C SER A 25 -66.48 3.28 29.17
N THR A 26 -66.46 4.61 29.34
CA THR A 26 -67.26 5.77 28.89
C THR A 26 -66.34 7.01 28.75
N GLN A 27 -66.87 8.19 28.40
CA GLN A 27 -66.19 9.50 28.52
C GLN A 27 -66.59 10.25 29.80
N SER A 28 -65.71 11.12 30.32
CA SER A 28 -66.01 12.50 30.81
C SER A 28 -64.85 13.06 31.65
N GLY A 29 -64.55 14.36 31.58
CA GLY A 29 -63.74 15.06 32.60
C GLY A 29 -62.86 16.21 32.10
N HIS A 30 -63.07 17.41 32.65
CA HIS A 30 -62.36 18.66 32.31
C HIS A 30 -61.14 18.96 33.22
N ASN A 31 -60.16 19.68 32.64
CA ASN A 31 -59.32 20.74 33.25
C ASN A 31 -58.18 20.43 34.26
N ASN A 32 -57.23 21.38 34.26
CA ASN A 32 -56.21 21.78 35.24
C ASN A 32 -54.87 21.01 35.38
N ALA A 33 -53.84 21.63 34.78
CA ALA A 33 -52.62 22.15 35.42
C ALA A 33 -52.07 21.53 36.73
N GLY A 34 -50.74 21.27 36.72
CA GLY A 34 -49.88 21.67 37.85
C GLY A 34 -49.01 20.60 38.51
N ARG A 35 -47.68 20.73 38.31
CA ARG A 35 -46.54 20.40 39.20
C ARG A 35 -46.61 19.20 40.19
N GLY A 36 -45.55 18.38 40.11
CA GLY A 36 -45.06 17.53 41.20
C GLY A 36 -45.02 16.04 40.82
N GLY A 37 -44.03 15.23 41.16
CA GLY A 37 -42.81 15.52 41.92
C GLY A 37 -42.46 14.34 42.85
N ARG A 38 -41.35 13.65 42.57
CA ARG A 38 -40.79 12.46 43.26
C ARG A 38 -41.52 11.12 43.01
N PHE A 39 -40.76 10.13 42.53
CA PHE A 39 -40.31 9.03 43.40
C PHE A 39 -38.93 8.53 42.97
N ARG A 40 -38.19 7.89 43.87
CA ARG A 40 -36.77 7.52 43.74
C ARG A 40 -36.62 6.00 43.82
N SER A 41 -35.80 5.41 42.93
CA SER A 41 -35.00 4.16 43.12
C SER A 41 -35.75 2.83 43.40
N TYR A 42 -35.24 1.63 43.10
CA TYR A 42 -33.89 1.12 42.78
C TYR A 42 -33.93 0.02 41.68
N GLY A 43 -32.77 -0.36 41.12
CA GLY A 43 -32.61 -1.59 40.31
C GLY A 43 -31.88 -1.43 38.97
N SER A 44 -30.68 -0.84 38.93
CA SER A 44 -29.40 -1.58 38.84
C SER A 44 -29.19 -2.44 37.56
N GLY A 45 -28.49 -1.88 36.58
CA GLY A 45 -27.99 -2.58 35.39
C GLY A 45 -26.90 -1.77 34.69
N LEU A 46 -25.64 -1.96 35.09
CA LEU A 46 -24.52 -1.10 34.69
C LEU A 46 -24.12 -1.33 33.22
N LYS A 47 -24.43 -0.38 32.33
CA LYS A 47 -23.73 -0.22 31.04
C LYS A 47 -22.70 0.90 31.17
N ARG A 48 -21.40 0.57 31.16
CA ARG A 48 -20.33 1.57 31.05
C ARG A 48 -20.20 1.97 29.57
N CYS A 49 -20.73 3.13 29.22
CA CYS A 49 -20.40 3.79 27.96
C CYS A 49 -19.01 4.41 28.09
N PHE A 50 -18.07 4.05 27.21
CA PHE A 50 -16.82 4.80 27.07
C PHE A 50 -17.09 6.04 26.20
N GLY A 51 -16.88 7.22 26.78
CA GLY A 51 -16.86 8.49 26.05
C GLY A 51 -15.49 8.77 25.42
N PRO A 52 -15.41 9.74 24.49
CA PRO A 52 -14.14 10.10 23.84
C PRO A 52 -13.19 10.78 24.84
N PHE A 53 -11.94 10.31 24.88
CA PHE A 53 -10.88 10.96 25.64
C PHE A 53 -10.34 12.17 24.87
N VAL A 54 -10.67 13.37 25.35
CA VAL A 54 -10.02 14.61 24.92
C VAL A 54 -8.54 14.56 25.32
N ARG A 55 -7.64 14.53 24.34
CA ARG A 55 -6.19 14.74 24.57
C ARG A 55 -5.89 16.25 24.59
N ASN A 56 -4.98 16.64 25.46
CA ASN A 56 -4.65 18.03 25.76
C ASN A 56 -3.73 18.63 24.67
N PRO A 57 -4.08 19.74 23.98
CA PRO A 57 -3.25 20.33 22.94
C PRO A 57 -2.12 21.17 23.57
N SER A 58 -0.87 20.75 23.44
CA SER A 58 0.29 21.49 23.96
C SER A 58 1.58 21.21 23.18
N SER A 59 1.59 21.59 21.90
CA SER A 59 2.81 21.93 21.14
C SER A 59 2.42 22.78 19.94
N LEU A 60 2.58 24.10 20.08
CA LEU A 60 2.23 25.08 19.06
C LEU A 60 3.41 25.29 18.10
N TYR A 61 3.45 24.55 16.98
CA TYR A 61 4.48 24.73 15.96
C TYR A 61 4.11 25.87 15.00
N ILE A 62 4.71 27.04 15.19
CA ILE A 62 4.58 28.19 14.29
C ILE A 62 5.63 28.07 13.18
N PHE A 63 5.19 27.73 11.96
CA PHE A 63 6.03 27.85 10.76
C PHE A 63 6.07 29.30 10.28
N ARG A 64 7.28 29.83 10.09
CA ARG A 64 7.52 31.18 9.55
C ARG A 64 8.15 31.07 8.17
N VAL A 65 7.35 31.32 7.13
CA VAL A 65 7.84 31.35 5.74
C VAL A 65 8.68 32.61 5.51
N GLN A 66 9.87 32.45 4.94
CA GLN A 66 10.63 33.55 4.33
C GLN A 66 10.97 33.19 2.88
N THR A 67 10.40 33.95 1.96
CA THR A 67 10.69 33.91 0.53
C THR A 67 11.80 34.91 0.20
N THR A 68 12.82 34.47 -0.54
CA THR A 68 13.70 35.35 -1.32
C THR A 68 14.01 34.69 -2.65
N ALA A 69 13.93 35.48 -3.72
CA ALA A 69 14.18 35.03 -5.09
C ALA A 69 15.38 35.79 -5.69
N SER A 70 16.21 35.10 -6.47
CA SER A 70 17.24 35.72 -7.31
C SER A 70 17.69 34.81 -8.45
N THR A 71 17.65 35.33 -9.67
CA THR A 71 18.26 34.76 -10.88
C THR A 71 19.70 35.27 -11.04
N PRO A 72 20.60 34.50 -11.68
CA PRO A 72 21.23 34.96 -12.93
C PRO A 72 21.47 33.82 -13.97
N VAL A 73 21.26 34.03 -15.28
CA VAL A 73 22.14 34.64 -16.33
C VAL A 73 23.32 33.75 -16.80
N THR A 74 23.42 33.62 -18.13
CA THR A 74 24.24 32.66 -18.90
C THR A 74 25.60 33.21 -19.34
N SER A 75 26.64 32.36 -19.39
CA SER A 75 27.83 32.58 -20.23
C SER A 75 28.63 31.29 -20.46
N GLY A 76 28.90 30.93 -21.72
CA GLY A 76 30.05 30.06 -22.10
C GLY A 76 31.32 30.92 -22.29
N PRO A 77 32.32 30.50 -23.10
CA PRO A 77 32.55 29.20 -23.76
C PRO A 77 34.00 28.67 -23.55
N ARG A 78 34.36 27.50 -24.13
CA ARG A 78 35.49 27.33 -25.11
C ARG A 78 35.86 25.85 -25.37
N ILE A 79 36.45 25.66 -26.55
CA ILE A 79 36.93 24.42 -27.19
C ILE A 79 38.45 24.30 -27.00
N LEU A 80 39.01 23.11 -27.26
CA LEU A 80 40.43 22.70 -27.51
C LEU A 80 40.92 21.65 -26.48
N ASP A 81 41.65 20.59 -26.85
CA ASP A 81 41.86 19.96 -28.17
C ASP A 81 42.29 18.49 -27.97
N ALA A 82 42.44 17.71 -29.05
CA ALA A 82 42.58 16.25 -28.99
C ALA A 82 44.02 15.69 -28.86
N LYS A 83 44.06 14.36 -28.64
CA LYS A 83 44.98 13.36 -29.27
C LYS A 83 46.29 12.97 -28.53
N ALA A 84 46.36 11.69 -28.13
CA ALA A 84 47.33 10.70 -28.65
C ALA A 84 47.05 9.27 -28.13
N MET A 85 47.11 8.26 -29.02
CA MET A 85 47.10 6.83 -28.71
C MET A 85 48.52 6.25 -28.84
N SER A 86 48.91 5.27 -28.01
CA SER A 86 49.75 4.12 -28.41
C SER A 86 49.98 3.11 -27.26
N ASP A 87 49.18 2.04 -27.24
CA ASP A 87 49.54 0.62 -27.51
C ASP A 87 50.81 -0.07 -26.88
N PRO A 88 50.87 -1.42 -26.82
CA PRO A 88 51.12 -2.11 -25.54
C PRO A 88 52.27 -3.16 -25.59
N HIS A 89 52.09 -4.34 -24.96
CA HIS A 89 53.00 -5.49 -24.76
C HIS A 89 53.89 -5.44 -23.49
N SER A 90 54.24 -6.55 -22.80
CA SER A 90 53.70 -7.93 -22.81
C SER A 90 54.27 -8.80 -21.66
N ALA A 91 53.43 -9.70 -21.13
CA ALA A 91 53.71 -11.09 -20.70
C ALA A 91 54.83 -11.45 -19.69
N GLN A 92 54.52 -12.37 -18.75
CA GLN A 92 55.04 -13.76 -18.67
C GLN A 92 54.83 -14.40 -17.28
N ASN A 93 54.66 -15.73 -17.28
CA ASN A 93 54.34 -16.57 -16.12
C ASN A 93 55.58 -17.00 -15.32
N GLY A 94 55.42 -17.31 -14.03
CA GLY A 94 56.43 -18.02 -13.21
C GLY A 94 55.87 -18.48 -11.86
N PRO A 95 55.88 -19.79 -11.52
CA PRO A 95 55.16 -20.30 -10.34
C PRO A 95 56.04 -20.45 -9.09
N SER A 96 55.44 -20.44 -7.89
CA SER A 96 56.10 -20.97 -6.69
C SER A 96 55.15 -21.55 -5.64
N THR A 97 55.68 -22.55 -4.93
CA THR A 97 55.06 -23.61 -4.14
C THR A 97 54.51 -23.22 -2.75
N LYS A 98 53.52 -24.03 -2.33
CA LYS A 98 52.91 -24.21 -0.99
C LYS A 98 53.76 -23.85 0.25
N GLY A 99 53.09 -23.21 1.21
CA GLY A 99 53.35 -23.26 2.67
C GLY A 99 52.01 -23.20 3.42
N PRO A 100 51.84 -23.86 4.60
CA PRO A 100 50.52 -24.06 5.20
C PRO A 100 50.08 -22.89 6.10
N SER A 101 48.78 -22.61 6.14
CA SER A 101 48.19 -21.64 7.08
C SER A 101 46.92 -22.16 7.72
N SER A 102 47.03 -22.43 9.03
CA SER A 102 46.07 -22.05 10.07
C SER A 102 44.57 -22.18 9.76
N ALA A 103 43.92 -23.20 10.32
CA ALA A 103 42.48 -23.17 10.54
C ALA A 103 42.14 -22.01 11.50
N GLY A 104 41.31 -21.06 11.05
CA GLY A 104 40.94 -19.88 11.84
C GLY A 104 39.76 -19.10 11.26
N THR A 105 38.62 -19.19 11.95
CA THR A 105 37.54 -18.18 11.98
C THR A 105 37.09 -17.55 10.66
N ALA A 106 36.18 -18.21 9.95
CA ALA A 106 35.36 -17.57 8.90
C ALA A 106 33.93 -18.17 8.86
N SER A 107 32.93 -17.38 9.27
CA SER A 107 31.51 -17.48 8.84
C SER A 107 30.59 -16.41 9.43
N THR A 108 30.95 -15.79 10.57
CA THR A 108 30.05 -14.87 11.31
C THR A 108 30.03 -13.41 10.81
N LEU A 109 30.99 -12.96 10.00
CA LEU A 109 31.00 -11.58 9.48
C LEU A 109 29.98 -11.37 8.35
N ASP A 110 29.97 -12.28 7.37
CA ASP A 110 29.12 -12.23 6.17
C ASP A 110 27.61 -12.28 6.51
N GLY A 111 27.25 -12.94 7.61
CA GLY A 111 25.88 -12.96 8.13
C GLY A 111 25.34 -11.61 8.62
N ASN A 112 26.19 -10.63 8.92
CA ASN A 112 25.75 -9.32 9.44
C ASN A 112 25.46 -8.29 8.34
N GLU A 113 26.18 -8.34 7.21
CA GLU A 113 26.07 -7.34 6.15
C GLU A 113 24.70 -7.39 5.44
N TRP A 114 24.22 -8.59 5.11
CA TRP A 114 22.88 -8.75 4.53
C TRP A 114 21.76 -8.48 5.55
N MET A 115 21.94 -8.82 6.83
CA MET A 115 21.00 -8.46 7.90
C MET A 115 20.88 -6.93 8.06
N GLN A 116 21.97 -6.18 7.84
CA GLN A 116 21.93 -4.72 7.77
C GLN A 116 21.23 -4.20 6.51
N LYS A 117 21.43 -4.87 5.35
CA LYS A 117 20.67 -4.58 4.12
C LYS A 117 19.15 -4.80 4.32
N LEU A 118 18.76 -5.86 5.03
CA LEU A 118 17.37 -6.12 5.41
C LEU A 118 16.84 -5.14 6.48
N ALA A 119 17.67 -4.76 7.46
CA ALA A 119 17.29 -3.79 8.48
C ALA A 119 17.01 -2.41 7.87
N LYS A 120 17.76 -1.99 6.85
CA LYS A 120 17.47 -0.79 6.05
C LYS A 120 16.09 -0.87 5.36
N LEU A 121 15.71 -2.04 4.84
CA LEU A 121 14.39 -2.32 4.25
C LEU A 121 13.28 -2.56 5.28
N CYS A 122 13.62 -2.63 6.57
CA CYS A 122 12.69 -2.52 7.69
C CYS A 122 12.62 -1.09 8.25
N GLY A 123 13.64 -0.27 8.02
CA GLY A 123 13.74 1.09 8.55
C GLY A 123 12.61 2.01 8.08
N PRO A 124 12.46 3.20 8.69
CA PRO A 124 11.54 4.23 8.21
C PRO A 124 12.01 4.90 6.91
N SER A 125 12.55 4.14 5.96
CA SER A 125 13.06 4.59 4.65
C SER A 125 13.31 3.37 3.76
N ALA A 126 12.39 2.40 3.74
CA ALA A 126 12.53 1.15 3.01
C ALA A 126 12.42 1.38 1.48
N THR A 127 13.47 1.94 0.88
CA THR A 127 13.54 2.32 -0.53
C THR A 127 13.40 1.11 -1.44
N LEU A 128 12.38 1.16 -2.30
CA LEU A 128 12.29 0.30 -3.47
C LEU A 128 13.46 0.60 -4.42
N ARG A 129 13.84 -0.38 -5.25
CA ARG A 129 14.68 -0.08 -6.41
C ARG A 129 13.86 0.78 -7.37
N ASN A 130 14.28 2.03 -7.56
CA ASN A 130 13.73 2.91 -8.59
C ASN A 130 13.98 2.27 -9.98
N VAL A 131 12.92 2.03 -10.76
CA VAL A 131 13.03 1.46 -12.12
C VAL A 131 13.41 2.59 -13.08
N GLY A 132 14.64 3.10 -12.92
CA GLY A 132 15.05 4.44 -13.38
C GLY A 132 16.36 4.51 -14.16
N THR A 133 16.46 3.80 -15.28
CA THR A 133 17.38 4.10 -16.41
C THR A 133 16.83 3.46 -17.69
N PRO A 134 17.03 4.04 -18.89
CA PRO A 134 16.38 3.56 -20.09
C PRO A 134 17.05 2.26 -20.58
N MET A 135 16.41 1.12 -20.30
CA MET A 135 16.83 -0.19 -20.84
C MET A 135 17.04 -0.16 -22.36
N ALA A 136 16.29 0.67 -23.10
CA ALA A 136 16.46 0.85 -24.54
C ALA A 136 17.87 1.27 -24.97
N GLU A 137 18.61 2.07 -24.17
CA GLU A 137 20.01 2.40 -24.48
C GLU A 137 20.95 1.22 -24.23
N ILE A 138 20.69 0.43 -23.19
CA ILE A 138 21.46 -0.77 -22.83
C ILE A 138 21.21 -1.90 -23.85
N GLU A 139 19.95 -2.10 -24.26
CA GLU A 139 19.54 -3.03 -25.32
C GLU A 139 20.12 -2.61 -26.68
N SER A 140 20.10 -1.31 -27.01
CA SER A 140 20.77 -0.78 -28.20
C SER A 140 22.29 -0.98 -28.19
N MET A 141 22.94 -0.90 -27.02
CA MET A 141 24.36 -1.25 -26.88
C MET A 141 24.56 -2.77 -27.06
N PHE A 142 23.66 -3.61 -26.52
CA PHE A 142 23.76 -5.07 -26.63
C PHE A 142 23.60 -5.58 -28.07
N ASP A 143 22.58 -5.11 -28.79
CA ASP A 143 22.36 -5.45 -30.22
C ASP A 143 23.51 -4.94 -31.12
N SER A 144 24.27 -3.92 -30.69
CA SER A 144 25.48 -3.45 -31.39
C SER A 144 26.72 -4.34 -31.18
N VAL A 145 26.78 -5.05 -30.05
CA VAL A 145 27.90 -5.95 -29.67
C VAL A 145 27.63 -7.39 -30.11
N PHE A 146 26.36 -7.81 -30.15
CA PHE A 146 25.95 -9.17 -30.52
C PHE A 146 24.95 -9.15 -31.69
N PRO A 147 25.44 -9.14 -32.95
CA PRO A 147 24.57 -9.21 -34.12
C PRO A 147 23.71 -10.49 -34.10
N ARG A 148 22.38 -10.34 -34.18
CA ARG A 148 21.46 -11.49 -34.17
C ARG A 148 21.72 -12.41 -35.37
N ASN A 149 21.61 -13.72 -35.11
CA ASN A 149 22.00 -14.75 -36.07
C ASN A 149 20.92 -14.87 -37.17
N PRO A 150 21.23 -14.70 -38.48
CA PRO A 150 20.22 -14.63 -39.55
C PRO A 150 19.39 -15.92 -39.74
N VAL A 151 19.78 -17.02 -39.10
CA VAL A 151 19.02 -18.29 -39.10
C VAL A 151 17.83 -18.24 -38.14
N GLU A 152 17.87 -17.44 -37.07
CA GLU A 152 16.75 -17.26 -36.15
C GLU A 152 15.67 -16.34 -36.75
N THR A 153 16.08 -15.31 -37.50
CA THR A 153 15.20 -14.37 -38.20
C THR A 153 14.27 -15.04 -39.22
N LEU A 154 14.61 -16.23 -39.71
CA LEU A 154 13.78 -17.03 -40.62
C LEU A 154 12.69 -17.85 -39.91
N ARG A 155 12.78 -18.07 -38.60
CA ARG A 155 11.75 -18.78 -37.83
C ARG A 155 10.61 -17.88 -37.36
N ASP A 156 10.88 -16.59 -37.16
CA ASP A 156 9.88 -15.58 -36.79
C ASP A 156 9.00 -15.10 -37.97
N LEU A 157 9.22 -15.63 -39.18
CA LEU A 157 8.44 -15.30 -40.38
C LEU A 157 7.16 -16.14 -40.57
N GLN A 158 6.77 -16.98 -39.60
CA GLN A 158 5.38 -17.40 -39.53
C GLN A 158 4.54 -16.21 -39.05
N PRO A 159 3.48 -15.80 -39.79
CA PRO A 159 2.62 -14.72 -39.33
C PRO A 159 1.91 -15.19 -38.05
N ALA A 160 2.41 -14.72 -36.90
CA ALA A 160 1.68 -14.82 -35.66
C ALA A 160 0.31 -14.19 -35.88
N GLN A 161 -0.76 -14.92 -35.55
CA GLN A 161 -2.07 -14.28 -35.46
C GLN A 161 -1.93 -13.06 -34.55
N PRO A 162 -2.46 -11.89 -34.91
CA PRO A 162 -2.30 -10.74 -34.06
C PRO A 162 -3.13 -11.01 -32.79
N VAL A 163 -2.43 -11.15 -31.67
CA VAL A 163 -3.03 -11.39 -30.35
C VAL A 163 -3.01 -10.06 -29.60
N ASN A 164 -4.11 -9.70 -28.93
CA ASN A 164 -4.07 -8.61 -27.96
C ASN A 164 -3.07 -8.95 -26.86
N THR A 165 -1.97 -8.22 -26.78
CA THR A 165 -0.95 -8.36 -25.74
C THR A 165 -1.31 -7.59 -24.46
N VAL A 166 -2.22 -6.61 -24.56
CA VAL A 166 -2.65 -5.68 -23.51
C VAL A 166 -4.16 -5.73 -23.36
N GLN A 167 -4.66 -5.53 -22.13
CA GLN A 167 -6.10 -5.33 -21.90
C GLN A 167 -6.51 -3.90 -22.23
N LEU A 168 -7.20 -3.73 -23.35
CA LEU A 168 -7.81 -2.48 -23.79
C LEU A 168 -9.32 -2.62 -23.80
N TYR A 169 -10.04 -1.52 -23.58
CA TYR A 169 -11.49 -1.50 -23.40
C TYR A 169 -12.13 -0.45 -24.33
N GLY A 170 -13.28 -0.77 -24.92
CA GLY A 170 -13.89 0.00 -26.01
C GLY A 170 -14.92 1.03 -25.56
N SER A 171 -15.16 1.14 -24.25
CA SER A 171 -16.19 2.00 -23.66
C SER A 171 -15.81 2.36 -22.21
N ASN A 172 -16.43 3.41 -21.66
CA ASN A 172 -16.26 3.74 -20.24
C ASN A 172 -16.88 2.64 -19.35
N GLU A 173 -17.97 2.03 -19.82
CA GLU A 173 -18.73 0.99 -19.14
C GLU A 173 -17.89 -0.28 -18.96
N ASP A 174 -17.10 -0.69 -19.95
CA ASP A 174 -16.22 -1.85 -19.84
C ASP A 174 -14.97 -1.55 -19.00
N ILE A 175 -14.45 -0.30 -19.01
CA ILE A 175 -13.40 0.14 -18.07
C ILE A 175 -13.93 0.11 -16.62
N LEU A 176 -15.19 0.52 -16.41
CA LEU A 176 -15.80 0.54 -15.09
C LEU A 176 -16.02 -0.88 -14.55
N ASP A 177 -16.50 -1.82 -15.38
CA ASP A 177 -16.57 -3.24 -15.02
C ASP A 177 -15.16 -3.81 -14.71
N ALA A 178 -14.13 -3.43 -15.48
CA ALA A 178 -12.75 -3.82 -15.21
C ALA A 178 -12.24 -3.30 -13.86
N TYR A 179 -12.60 -2.07 -13.46
CA TYR A 179 -12.34 -1.59 -12.10
C TYR A 179 -13.02 -2.46 -11.03
N TYR A 180 -14.29 -2.84 -11.23
CA TYR A 180 -15.01 -3.69 -10.27
C TYR A 180 -14.43 -5.11 -10.14
N ILE A 181 -13.82 -5.63 -11.21
CA ILE A 181 -13.15 -6.93 -11.22
C ILE A 181 -11.75 -6.83 -10.57
N PHE A 182 -10.88 -5.94 -11.05
CA PHE A 182 -9.45 -5.99 -10.75
C PHE A 182 -9.01 -5.10 -9.57
N ILE A 183 -9.70 -3.98 -9.31
CA ILE A 183 -9.27 -2.95 -8.35
C ILE A 183 -10.19 -2.92 -7.12
N HIS A 184 -11.52 -2.93 -7.33
CA HIS A 184 -12.52 -2.81 -6.28
C HIS A 184 -12.44 -3.87 -5.17
N PRO A 185 -12.01 -5.14 -5.37
CA PRO A 185 -11.83 -6.07 -4.26
C PRO A 185 -10.82 -5.61 -3.20
N TYR A 186 -9.86 -4.76 -3.59
CA TYR A 186 -8.76 -4.26 -2.75
C TYR A 186 -8.95 -2.79 -2.36
N TYR A 187 -9.56 -2.02 -3.27
CA TYR A 187 -9.68 -0.57 -3.19
C TYR A 187 -11.06 -0.09 -3.65
N PRO A 188 -12.16 -0.43 -2.92
CA PRO A 188 -13.53 -0.02 -3.24
C PRO A 188 -13.79 1.49 -2.97
N ILE A 189 -13.10 2.36 -3.70
CA ILE A 189 -13.23 3.84 -3.60
C ILE A 189 -14.46 4.38 -4.34
N LEU A 190 -14.83 3.77 -5.47
CA LEU A 190 -16.11 4.06 -6.16
C LEU A 190 -17.30 3.48 -5.37
N PRO A 191 -18.53 3.98 -5.58
CA PRO A 191 -19.77 3.36 -5.08
C PRO A 191 -19.98 1.91 -5.58
N PRO A 192 -21.04 1.21 -5.12
CA PRO A 192 -21.46 -0.08 -5.69
C PRO A 192 -21.81 0.05 -7.19
N PRO A 193 -21.58 -1.00 -7.99
CA PRO A 193 -21.83 -0.98 -9.43
C PRO A 193 -23.30 -0.73 -9.76
N ASP A 194 -23.54 -0.01 -10.85
CA ASP A 194 -24.89 0.26 -11.37
C ASP A 194 -25.49 -0.92 -12.16
N ARG A 195 -24.64 -1.83 -12.67
CA ARG A 195 -25.03 -3.04 -13.39
C ARG A 195 -24.42 -4.30 -12.77
N LEU A 196 -25.17 -5.40 -12.77
CA LEU A 196 -24.70 -6.72 -12.38
C LEU A 196 -25.23 -7.77 -13.38
N PRO A 197 -24.45 -8.82 -13.72
CA PRO A 197 -23.06 -9.02 -13.34
C PRO A 197 -22.11 -8.01 -14.03
N VAL A 198 -20.95 -7.76 -13.42
CA VAL A 198 -19.84 -7.03 -14.08
C VAL A 198 -19.15 -7.98 -15.04
N THR A 199 -18.77 -7.52 -16.24
CA THR A 199 -18.35 -8.41 -17.33
C THR A 199 -16.95 -8.06 -17.87
N HIS A 200 -16.08 -9.07 -18.03
CA HIS A 200 -14.73 -8.90 -18.57
C HIS A 200 -14.70 -8.84 -20.10
N ASN A 201 -14.84 -7.63 -20.66
CA ASN A 201 -14.94 -7.36 -22.10
C ASN A 201 -13.77 -6.54 -22.69
N PRO A 202 -12.53 -7.08 -22.75
CA PRO A 202 -11.47 -6.42 -23.50
C PRO A 202 -11.77 -6.44 -25.01
N VAL A 203 -11.38 -5.37 -25.71
CA VAL A 203 -11.52 -5.17 -27.17
C VAL A 203 -10.79 -6.27 -27.92
N ARG A 204 -11.35 -6.75 -29.04
CA ARG A 204 -10.69 -7.70 -29.96
C ARG A 204 -9.87 -6.96 -31.02
N VAL A 205 -8.74 -7.54 -31.39
CA VAL A 205 -7.79 -7.00 -32.39
C VAL A 205 -8.47 -6.54 -33.69
N ASP A 206 -9.44 -7.32 -34.18
CA ASP A 206 -10.10 -7.11 -35.48
C ASP A 206 -11.01 -5.85 -35.55
N HIS A 207 -11.13 -5.08 -34.47
CA HIS A 207 -12.05 -3.95 -34.34
C HIS A 207 -11.38 -2.59 -34.15
N HIS A 208 -10.13 -2.42 -34.61
CA HIS A 208 -9.34 -1.23 -34.30
C HIS A 208 -9.06 -0.24 -35.47
N PRO A 209 -10.06 0.40 -36.13
CA PRO A 209 -9.83 1.57 -36.99
C PRO A 209 -9.67 2.88 -36.20
N ASP A 210 -10.62 3.19 -35.31
CA ASP A 210 -10.69 4.43 -34.53
C ASP A 210 -10.87 4.11 -33.04
N GLY A 211 -9.77 3.83 -32.34
CA GLY A 211 -9.80 3.30 -30.97
C GLY A 211 -10.45 4.26 -29.96
N PHE A 212 -11.32 3.73 -29.10
CA PHE A 212 -11.91 4.47 -27.99
C PHE A 212 -10.81 5.05 -27.07
N MET A 213 -10.79 6.37 -26.91
CA MET A 213 -9.91 7.05 -25.96
C MET A 213 -10.72 7.62 -24.78
N PRO A 214 -10.51 7.13 -23.55
CA PRO A 214 -11.23 7.65 -22.40
C PRO A 214 -10.85 9.10 -22.08
N ALA A 215 -11.85 9.97 -21.94
CA ALA A 215 -11.65 11.40 -21.65
C ALA A 215 -11.67 11.76 -20.16
N SER A 216 -12.05 10.83 -19.28
CA SER A 216 -12.06 11.00 -17.82
C SER A 216 -10.68 10.62 -17.24
N PRO A 217 -10.13 11.39 -16.29
CA PRO A 217 -8.86 11.05 -15.65
C PRO A 217 -8.99 9.76 -14.82
N LEU A 218 -10.18 9.46 -14.30
CA LEU A 218 -10.47 8.23 -13.58
C LEU A 218 -10.46 7.03 -14.52
N ALA A 219 -11.12 7.15 -15.68
CA ALA A 219 -11.08 6.11 -16.70
C ALA A 219 -9.64 5.82 -17.16
N LEU A 220 -8.85 6.88 -17.42
CA LEU A 220 -7.44 6.79 -17.79
C LEU A 220 -6.58 6.13 -16.68
N ALA A 221 -6.77 6.50 -15.41
CA ALA A 221 -6.07 5.87 -14.28
C ALA A 221 -6.41 4.38 -14.10
N ILE A 222 -7.68 4.01 -14.32
CA ILE A 222 -8.10 2.59 -14.34
C ILE A 222 -7.45 1.88 -15.53
N SER A 223 -7.47 2.47 -16.73
CA SER A 223 -6.80 1.94 -17.93
C SER A 223 -5.31 1.71 -17.72
N ALA A 224 -4.60 2.62 -17.05
CA ALA A 224 -3.19 2.45 -16.70
C ALA A 224 -2.96 1.21 -15.82
N MET A 225 -3.79 1.02 -14.79
CA MET A 225 -3.76 -0.16 -13.90
C MET A 225 -4.05 -1.47 -14.65
N VAL A 226 -5.15 -1.54 -15.41
CA VAL A 226 -5.58 -2.80 -16.04
C VAL A 226 -4.77 -3.17 -17.29
N ALA A 227 -4.08 -2.21 -17.92
CA ALA A 227 -3.14 -2.47 -19.01
C ALA A 227 -1.90 -3.27 -18.54
N LEU A 228 -1.49 -3.15 -17.28
CA LEU A 228 -0.41 -3.95 -16.69
C LEU A 228 -0.81 -5.43 -16.49
N VAL A 229 -2.09 -5.68 -16.26
CA VAL A 229 -2.64 -7.03 -16.11
C VAL A 229 -2.61 -7.75 -17.47
N PRO A 230 -2.06 -8.98 -17.57
CA PRO A 230 -1.98 -9.68 -18.85
C PRO A 230 -3.32 -9.91 -19.54
N HIS A 231 -3.34 -9.79 -20.87
CA HIS A 231 -4.52 -10.13 -21.65
C HIS A 231 -4.77 -11.65 -21.67
N LYS A 232 -6.04 -12.05 -21.63
CA LYS A 232 -6.46 -13.46 -21.46
C LYS A 232 -6.00 -14.42 -22.55
N ASP A 233 -5.72 -13.92 -23.74
CA ASP A 233 -5.26 -14.75 -24.87
C ASP A 233 -3.72 -14.96 -24.88
N VAL A 234 -2.98 -14.34 -23.94
CA VAL A 234 -1.51 -14.40 -23.87
C VAL A 234 -1.03 -15.60 -23.05
N LYS A 235 -0.43 -16.59 -23.73
CA LYS A 235 0.06 -17.84 -23.11
C LYS A 235 1.31 -17.71 -22.24
N TYR A 236 2.14 -16.68 -22.44
CA TYR A 236 3.42 -16.50 -21.74
C TYR A 236 3.59 -15.03 -21.34
N PRO A 237 2.83 -14.52 -20.36
CA PRO A 237 2.70 -13.09 -20.06
C PRO A 237 3.98 -12.42 -19.53
N ALA A 238 4.94 -13.22 -19.06
CA ALA A 238 6.24 -12.79 -18.55
C ALA A 238 7.32 -12.62 -19.62
N ARG A 239 7.01 -12.80 -20.92
CA ARG A 239 7.97 -12.46 -21.99
C ARG A 239 8.26 -10.96 -21.99
N THR A 240 9.54 -10.59 -22.10
CA THR A 240 10.02 -9.20 -22.09
C THR A 240 9.26 -8.31 -23.07
N GLU A 241 9.00 -8.80 -24.29
CA GLU A 241 8.19 -8.10 -25.30
C GLU A 241 6.81 -7.69 -24.77
N TYR A 242 6.08 -8.62 -24.15
CA TYR A 242 4.73 -8.37 -23.64
C TYR A 242 4.73 -7.53 -22.37
N VAL A 243 5.76 -7.63 -21.53
CA VAL A 243 5.94 -6.74 -20.37
C VAL A 243 6.18 -5.30 -20.85
N THR A 244 7.11 -5.11 -21.79
CA THR A 244 7.42 -3.80 -22.39
C THR A 244 6.20 -3.15 -23.03
N ILE A 245 5.41 -3.88 -23.83
CA ILE A 245 4.20 -3.31 -24.45
C ILE A 245 3.15 -2.93 -23.39
N ARG A 246 2.95 -3.75 -22.34
CA ARG A 246 2.03 -3.41 -21.23
C ARG A 246 2.49 -2.16 -20.48
N ARG A 247 3.79 -2.05 -20.18
CA ARG A 247 4.43 -0.89 -19.54
C ARG A 247 4.23 0.39 -20.36
N GLU A 248 4.54 0.38 -21.64
CA GLU A 248 4.40 1.56 -22.52
C GLU A 248 2.94 2.05 -22.61
N VAL A 249 2.00 1.13 -22.82
CA VAL A 249 0.58 1.48 -22.93
C VAL A 249 0.03 1.99 -21.60
N SER A 250 0.42 1.35 -20.49
CA SER A 250 0.07 1.78 -19.14
C SER A 250 0.60 3.19 -18.83
N LEU A 251 1.86 3.47 -19.17
CA LEU A 251 2.48 4.79 -18.97
C LEU A 251 1.74 5.88 -19.74
N ARG A 252 1.42 5.66 -21.02
CA ARG A 252 0.63 6.62 -21.83
C ARG A 252 -0.72 6.95 -21.21
N PHE A 253 -1.39 5.96 -20.60
CA PHE A 253 -2.64 6.20 -19.86
C PHE A 253 -2.43 6.99 -18.56
N ALA A 254 -1.35 6.73 -17.81
CA ALA A 254 -1.01 7.48 -16.60
C ALA A 254 -0.67 8.95 -16.93
N GLU A 255 0.16 9.19 -17.94
CA GLU A 255 0.51 10.53 -18.45
C GLU A 255 -0.73 11.32 -18.91
N ALA A 256 -1.61 10.67 -19.69
CA ALA A 256 -2.87 11.27 -20.11
C ALA A 256 -3.79 11.59 -18.91
N ALA A 257 -3.85 10.72 -17.89
CA ALA A 257 -4.60 11.00 -16.68
C ALA A 257 -4.05 12.24 -15.95
N TYR A 258 -2.73 12.32 -15.74
CA TYR A 258 -2.07 13.48 -15.13
C TYR A 258 -2.33 14.78 -15.92
N ALA A 259 -2.27 14.73 -17.25
CA ALA A 259 -2.56 15.89 -18.11
C ALA A 259 -4.02 16.36 -17.98
N VAL A 260 -4.98 15.43 -17.92
CA VAL A 260 -6.40 15.75 -17.70
C VAL A 260 -6.62 16.33 -16.29
N ILE A 261 -5.99 15.77 -15.26
CA ILE A 261 -6.05 16.32 -13.88
C ILE A 261 -5.48 17.75 -13.84
N ALA A 262 -4.30 17.97 -14.42
CA ALA A 262 -3.64 19.27 -14.42
C ALA A 262 -4.51 20.36 -15.09
N ARG A 263 -5.22 20.00 -16.18
CA ARG A 263 -6.17 20.88 -16.87
C ARG A 263 -7.43 21.13 -16.04
N ASP A 264 -8.12 20.06 -15.62
CA ASP A 264 -9.45 20.16 -15.00
C ASP A 264 -9.41 20.84 -13.63
N TYR A 265 -8.31 20.67 -12.89
CA TYR A 265 -8.13 21.20 -11.52
C TYR A 265 -7.24 22.45 -11.49
N GLN A 266 -6.81 22.97 -12.65
CA GLN A 266 -6.16 24.28 -12.77
C GLN A 266 -6.91 25.41 -12.01
N PRO A 267 -8.27 25.48 -12.01
CA PRO A 267 -8.97 26.55 -11.30
C PRO A 267 -8.74 26.55 -9.79
N LEU A 268 -8.54 25.38 -9.15
CA LEU A 268 -8.23 25.29 -7.72
C LEU A 268 -6.85 25.86 -7.37
N ARG A 269 -5.94 25.96 -8.36
CA ARG A 269 -4.58 26.48 -8.21
C ARG A 269 -4.48 27.98 -8.47
N ALA A 270 -5.61 28.66 -8.72
CA ALA A 270 -5.63 30.09 -9.04
C ALA A 270 -5.34 30.96 -7.80
N PRO A 271 -4.40 31.93 -7.90
CA PRO A 271 -4.13 32.86 -6.80
C PRO A 271 -5.33 33.80 -6.60
N GLY A 272 -5.98 33.66 -5.44
CA GLY A 272 -7.25 34.34 -5.12
C GLY A 272 -8.36 33.39 -4.68
N GLY A 273 -8.20 32.07 -4.89
CA GLY A 273 -9.23 31.08 -4.62
C GLY A 273 -10.19 30.89 -5.80
N PHE A 274 -10.97 29.82 -5.76
CA PHE A 274 -11.91 29.45 -6.82
C PHE A 274 -13.36 29.71 -6.38
N GLU A 275 -13.95 30.82 -6.84
CA GLU A 275 -15.34 31.20 -6.54
C GLU A 275 -16.39 30.46 -7.40
N GLY A 276 -16.03 29.27 -7.92
CA GLY A 276 -16.86 28.50 -8.85
C GLY A 276 -17.18 27.09 -8.37
N SER A 277 -18.00 26.39 -9.17
CA SER A 277 -18.31 24.97 -8.98
C SER A 277 -17.51 24.15 -10.00
N LEU A 278 -16.59 23.30 -9.51
CA LEU A 278 -15.75 22.47 -10.39
C LEU A 278 -16.59 21.48 -11.21
N ARG A 279 -17.76 21.10 -10.70
CA ARG A 279 -18.73 20.26 -11.40
C ARG A 279 -19.20 20.93 -12.70
N ASP A 280 -19.38 22.24 -12.68
CA ASP A 280 -19.96 23.00 -13.78
C ASP A 280 -18.90 23.50 -14.77
N SER A 281 -17.63 23.59 -14.35
CA SER A 281 -16.50 23.86 -15.26
C SER A 281 -16.02 22.63 -16.04
N ILE A 282 -16.26 21.41 -15.55
CA ILE A 282 -15.82 20.17 -16.21
C ILE A 282 -16.91 19.71 -17.19
N GLY A 283 -16.75 20.08 -18.46
CA GLY A 283 -17.71 19.80 -19.55
C GLY A 283 -17.77 18.36 -20.07
N ARG A 284 -17.69 17.34 -19.20
CA ARG A 284 -17.88 15.91 -19.56
C ARG A 284 -18.94 15.24 -18.66
N PRO A 285 -19.62 14.18 -19.12
CA PRO A 285 -20.45 13.35 -18.25
C PRO A 285 -19.59 12.67 -17.15
N PRO A 286 -20.18 12.36 -15.99
CA PRO A 286 -19.49 11.62 -14.94
C PRO A 286 -19.23 10.17 -15.35
N PHE A 287 -18.06 9.64 -15.00
CA PHE A 287 -17.63 8.27 -15.30
C PHE A 287 -18.47 7.20 -14.58
N HIS A 288 -19.11 7.54 -13.45
CA HIS A 288 -20.00 6.66 -12.70
C HIS A 288 -21.23 7.46 -12.25
N SER A 289 -22.45 6.92 -12.37
CA SER A 289 -23.69 7.70 -12.15
C SER A 289 -23.76 8.36 -10.77
N LYS A 290 -23.35 7.61 -9.73
CA LYS A 290 -23.25 8.04 -8.32
C LYS A 290 -21.91 8.69 -7.93
N LEU A 291 -21.12 9.19 -8.89
CA LEU A 291 -19.88 9.94 -8.64
C LEU A 291 -20.00 11.34 -9.27
N PRO A 292 -19.83 12.45 -8.51
CA PRO A 292 -19.76 13.76 -9.12
C PRO A 292 -18.41 13.94 -9.82
N VAL A 293 -18.45 14.49 -11.05
CA VAL A 293 -17.30 14.59 -11.96
C VAL A 293 -16.07 15.29 -11.35
N CYS A 294 -16.29 16.23 -10.42
CA CYS A 294 -15.23 16.94 -9.69
C CYS A 294 -14.41 16.07 -8.73
N LEU A 295 -14.80 14.80 -8.48
CA LEU A 295 -14.01 13.86 -7.67
C LEU A 295 -13.15 12.91 -8.52
N GLU A 296 -13.35 12.86 -9.83
CA GLU A 296 -12.65 11.91 -10.70
C GLU A 296 -11.12 12.05 -10.63
N GLY A 297 -10.59 13.27 -10.59
CA GLY A 297 -9.16 13.52 -10.47
C GLY A 297 -8.58 13.18 -9.10
N VAL A 298 -9.33 13.41 -8.01
CA VAL A 298 -8.94 12.98 -6.65
C VAL A 298 -8.76 11.46 -6.61
N ILE A 299 -9.75 10.73 -7.14
CA ILE A 299 -9.75 9.27 -7.18
C ILE A 299 -8.66 8.76 -8.14
N ALA A 300 -8.50 9.40 -9.30
CA ALA A 300 -7.44 9.08 -10.26
C ALA A 300 -6.05 9.22 -9.65
N LEU A 301 -5.73 10.35 -8.99
CA LEU A 301 -4.47 10.53 -8.26
C LEU A 301 -4.29 9.46 -7.16
N SER A 302 -5.35 9.10 -6.46
CA SER A 302 -5.31 8.09 -5.40
C SER A 302 -5.02 6.67 -5.95
N ILE A 303 -5.51 6.34 -7.15
CA ILE A 303 -5.17 5.10 -7.86
C ILE A 303 -3.74 5.17 -8.43
N LEU A 304 -3.37 6.29 -9.06
CA LEU A 304 -2.06 6.52 -9.67
C LEU A 304 -0.92 6.55 -8.64
N CYS A 305 -1.19 6.96 -7.40
CA CYS A 305 -0.28 6.76 -6.27
C CYS A 305 0.17 5.29 -6.18
N PHE A 306 -0.76 4.34 -6.17
CA PHE A 306 -0.40 2.91 -6.09
C PHE A 306 0.11 2.34 -7.43
N TYR A 307 -0.12 3.02 -8.55
CA TYR A 307 0.57 2.75 -9.82
C TYR A 307 2.06 3.06 -9.71
N GLU A 308 2.44 4.29 -9.32
CA GLU A 308 3.84 4.65 -9.11
C GLU A 308 4.53 3.72 -8.10
N TYR A 309 3.83 3.38 -7.01
CA TYR A 309 4.34 2.48 -5.97
C TYR A 309 4.70 1.09 -6.51
N GLY A 310 3.79 0.46 -7.28
CA GLY A 310 3.99 -0.90 -7.78
C GLY A 310 4.81 -0.97 -9.06
N GLN A 311 4.62 -0.03 -9.98
CA GLN A 311 5.21 -0.10 -11.32
C GLN A 311 6.57 0.58 -11.40
N GLN A 312 6.70 1.80 -10.88
CA GLN A 312 7.94 2.61 -10.99
C GLN A 312 8.86 2.44 -9.78
N GLY A 313 8.30 2.13 -8.62
CA GLY A 313 9.03 2.05 -7.36
C GLY A 313 9.45 3.41 -6.77
N ASN A 314 8.99 4.51 -7.36
CA ASN A 314 9.39 5.85 -6.95
C ASN A 314 8.57 6.30 -5.72
N LEU A 315 9.10 6.02 -4.52
CA LEU A 315 8.45 6.35 -3.26
C LEU A 315 8.21 7.85 -3.05
N ASP A 316 9.12 8.71 -3.51
CA ASP A 316 9.00 10.16 -3.37
C ASP A 316 7.85 10.69 -4.24
N ASN A 317 7.79 10.25 -5.51
CA ASN A 317 6.68 10.59 -6.41
C ASN A 317 5.35 10.01 -5.91
N THR A 318 5.37 8.78 -5.37
CA THR A 318 4.21 8.13 -4.75
C THR A 318 3.67 8.96 -3.58
N ALA A 319 4.54 9.35 -2.65
CA ALA A 319 4.17 10.18 -1.49
C ALA A 319 3.70 11.58 -1.93
N ARG A 320 4.34 12.18 -2.94
CA ARG A 320 3.90 13.44 -3.55
C ARG A 320 2.48 13.35 -4.10
N LEU A 321 2.15 12.30 -4.86
CA LEU A 321 0.80 12.09 -5.41
C LEU A 321 -0.25 11.81 -4.33
N ALA A 322 0.09 11.04 -3.29
CA ALA A 322 -0.80 10.82 -2.16
C ALA A 322 -1.17 12.13 -1.44
N ASN A 323 -0.19 13.03 -1.28
CA ASN A 323 -0.39 14.36 -0.71
C ASN A 323 -1.14 15.30 -1.67
N GLU A 324 -0.87 15.26 -2.98
CA GLU A 324 -1.59 16.04 -4.00
C GLU A 324 -3.09 15.64 -4.06
N ALA A 325 -3.40 14.35 -3.94
CA ALA A 325 -4.77 13.86 -3.81
C ALA A 325 -5.45 14.36 -2.52
N LEU A 326 -4.71 14.39 -1.42
CA LEU A 326 -5.20 14.85 -0.11
C LEU A 326 -5.46 16.35 -0.08
N GLU A 327 -4.54 17.17 -0.61
CA GLU A 327 -4.70 18.61 -0.77
C GLU A 327 -5.94 18.92 -1.63
N MET A 328 -6.10 18.23 -2.76
CA MET A 328 -7.28 18.36 -3.61
C MET A 328 -8.57 17.96 -2.88
N ALA A 329 -8.54 16.91 -2.05
CA ALA A 329 -9.66 16.51 -1.20
C ALA A 329 -10.00 17.54 -0.11
N PHE A 330 -8.99 18.24 0.44
CA PHE A 330 -9.19 19.35 1.37
C PHE A 330 -9.87 20.54 0.71
N VAL A 331 -9.36 20.99 -0.45
CA VAL A 331 -9.92 22.12 -1.21
C VAL A 331 -11.37 21.83 -1.66
N LEU A 332 -11.71 20.56 -1.89
CA LEU A 332 -13.07 20.10 -2.21
C LEU A 332 -13.98 19.88 -0.98
N GLY A 333 -13.54 20.22 0.24
CA GLY A 333 -14.34 20.07 1.46
C GLY A 333 -14.64 18.61 1.85
N LEU A 334 -13.91 17.61 1.31
CA LEU A 334 -14.24 16.20 1.51
C LEU A 334 -14.04 15.72 2.95
N HIS A 335 -13.28 16.44 3.76
CA HIS A 335 -13.03 16.19 5.17
C HIS A 335 -14.20 16.59 6.08
N GLU A 336 -15.06 17.51 5.62
CA GLU A 336 -16.21 18.06 6.35
C GLU A 336 -17.56 17.81 5.63
N SER A 337 -17.59 16.90 4.65
CA SER A 337 -18.78 16.54 3.87
C SER A 337 -19.85 15.81 4.70
N LEU A 338 -20.81 16.57 5.23
CA LEU A 338 -22.00 16.07 5.94
C LEU A 338 -23.25 15.87 5.05
N GLU A 339 -23.19 16.19 3.76
CA GLU A 339 -24.34 16.10 2.85
C GLU A 339 -24.84 14.66 2.61
N GLU A 340 -26.14 14.43 2.84
CA GLU A 340 -26.87 13.16 2.62
C GLU A 340 -27.63 13.14 1.27
N ASN A 341 -26.93 13.35 0.14
CA ASN A 341 -27.50 13.20 -1.21
C ASN A 341 -26.98 11.92 -1.91
N GLU A 342 -27.37 11.69 -3.17
CA GLU A 342 -26.99 10.49 -3.95
C GLU A 342 -25.46 10.26 -4.05
N TYR A 343 -24.68 11.34 -3.95
CA TYR A 343 -23.22 11.33 -3.99
C TYR A 343 -22.55 11.17 -2.61
N ALA A 344 -23.32 11.09 -1.52
CA ALA A 344 -22.80 11.03 -0.15
C ALA A 344 -21.84 9.86 0.09
N LEU A 345 -22.17 8.68 -0.45
CA LEU A 345 -21.29 7.52 -0.36
C LEU A 345 -19.97 7.74 -1.10
N ALA A 346 -20.01 8.36 -2.28
CA ALA A 346 -18.81 8.65 -3.07
C ALA A 346 -17.89 9.65 -2.36
N ARG A 347 -18.42 10.74 -1.79
CA ARG A 347 -17.63 11.70 -0.98
C ARG A 347 -16.96 11.01 0.21
N ARG A 348 -17.70 10.23 1.00
CA ARG A 348 -17.13 9.49 2.15
C ARG A 348 -16.08 8.46 1.74
N ARG A 349 -16.33 7.67 0.68
CA ARG A 349 -15.35 6.68 0.19
C ARG A 349 -14.09 7.38 -0.30
N SER A 350 -14.22 8.45 -1.08
CA SER A 350 -13.09 9.25 -1.59
C SER A 350 -12.25 9.83 -0.46
N TRP A 351 -12.87 10.53 0.50
CA TRP A 351 -12.18 11.10 1.66
C TRP A 351 -11.37 10.06 2.41
N TRP A 352 -12.03 9.02 2.93
CA TRP A 352 -11.39 8.06 3.81
C TRP A 352 -10.33 7.22 3.09
N PHE A 353 -10.46 6.98 1.78
CA PHE A 353 -9.40 6.32 1.01
C PHE A 353 -8.18 7.20 0.78
N VAL A 354 -8.35 8.47 0.42
CA VAL A 354 -7.26 9.42 0.21
C VAL A 354 -6.51 9.67 1.52
N TYR A 355 -7.25 9.91 2.61
CA TYR A 355 -6.73 9.97 3.98
C TYR A 355 -5.88 8.72 4.30
N MET A 356 -6.41 7.52 4.04
CA MET A 356 -5.70 6.27 4.33
C MET A 356 -4.49 6.06 3.41
N ALA A 357 -4.51 6.54 2.17
CA ALA A 357 -3.39 6.47 1.24
C ALA A 357 -2.24 7.38 1.68
N ALA A 358 -2.53 8.64 2.02
CA ALA A 358 -1.52 9.58 2.52
C ALA A 358 -0.91 9.10 3.85
N SER A 359 -1.73 8.66 4.81
CA SER A 359 -1.24 8.06 6.06
C SER A 359 -0.42 6.78 5.81
N HIS A 360 -0.83 5.94 4.86
CA HIS A 360 -0.08 4.73 4.51
C HIS A 360 1.28 5.08 3.90
N MET A 361 1.34 6.02 2.96
CA MET A 361 2.61 6.43 2.35
C MET A 361 3.57 7.07 3.34
N ALA A 362 3.10 7.92 4.26
CA ALA A 362 3.89 8.39 5.39
C ALA A 362 4.45 7.23 6.24
N THR A 363 3.65 6.18 6.47
CA THR A 363 4.10 4.99 7.23
C THR A 363 5.13 4.12 6.48
N VAL A 364 5.12 4.15 5.15
CA VAL A 364 6.03 3.40 4.26
C VAL A 364 7.35 4.15 4.07
N THR A 365 7.28 5.46 3.78
CA THR A 365 8.45 6.33 3.67
C THR A 365 9.08 6.69 5.00
N GLY A 366 8.38 6.42 6.12
CA GLY A 366 8.79 6.77 7.48
C GLY A 366 8.81 8.26 7.79
N MET A 367 8.34 9.09 6.86
CA MET A 367 8.19 10.52 7.05
C MET A 367 6.93 10.81 7.87
N PRO A 368 6.91 11.87 8.69
CA PRO A 368 5.67 12.38 9.27
C PRO A 368 4.61 12.66 8.20
N ALA A 369 3.34 12.40 8.51
CA ALA A 369 2.24 12.79 7.64
C ALA A 369 2.17 14.32 7.50
N SER A 370 1.74 14.79 6.34
CA SER A 370 1.53 16.22 6.03
C SER A 370 0.34 16.86 6.76
N PHE A 371 -0.38 16.08 7.56
CA PHE A 371 -1.64 16.43 8.22
C PHE A 371 -1.77 15.69 9.56
N ASP A 372 -2.58 16.20 10.48
CA ASP A 372 -2.91 15.48 11.72
C ASP A 372 -3.90 14.35 11.44
N VAL A 373 -3.48 13.10 11.67
CA VAL A 373 -4.32 11.91 11.51
C VAL A 373 -5.50 11.86 12.51
N TYR A 374 -5.52 12.72 13.53
CA TYR A 374 -6.59 12.86 14.52
C TYR A 374 -7.28 14.23 14.51
N ASP A 375 -7.13 15.03 13.44
CA ASP A 375 -7.71 16.37 13.36
C ASP A 375 -9.24 16.35 13.62
N PRO A 376 -9.73 17.09 14.63
CA PRO A 376 -11.15 17.09 15.00
C PRO A 376 -12.05 17.78 13.96
N SER A 377 -11.50 18.49 12.96
CA SER A 377 -12.26 19.04 11.83
C SER A 377 -12.71 17.96 10.83
N PHE A 378 -12.15 16.75 10.88
CA PHE A 378 -12.48 15.66 9.96
C PHE A 378 -13.81 14.99 10.34
N VAL A 379 -14.92 15.70 10.08
CA VAL A 379 -16.28 15.29 10.49
C VAL A 379 -17.02 14.41 9.46
N THR A 380 -16.45 14.17 8.27
CA THR A 380 -17.04 13.29 7.24
C THR A 380 -17.34 11.89 7.79
N PRO A 381 -18.60 11.41 7.79
CA PRO A 381 -18.95 10.14 8.40
C PRO A 381 -18.22 8.94 7.76
N TYR A 382 -17.89 7.94 8.58
CA TYR A 382 -17.37 6.67 8.07
C TYR A 382 -18.41 5.95 7.19
N PRO A 383 -18.02 5.39 6.04
CA PRO A 383 -18.84 4.38 5.35
C PRO A 383 -19.14 3.20 6.29
N LYS A 384 -20.28 2.54 6.07
CA LYS A 384 -20.76 1.46 6.95
C LYS A 384 -19.68 0.38 7.14
N GLY A 385 -19.25 0.16 8.38
CA GLY A 385 -18.24 -0.83 8.75
C GLY A 385 -16.77 -0.38 8.60
N TRP A 386 -16.49 0.84 8.13
CA TRP A 386 -15.10 1.26 7.83
C TRP A 386 -14.32 1.86 9.01
N ARG A 387 -14.97 2.25 10.10
CA ARG A 387 -14.32 2.86 11.28
C ARG A 387 -13.05 2.10 11.70
N LEU A 388 -13.19 0.79 11.91
CA LEU A 388 -12.10 -0.10 12.35
C LEU A 388 -10.93 -0.18 11.37
N ARG A 389 -11.17 0.03 10.07
CA ARG A 389 -10.13 0.08 9.03
C ARG A 389 -9.33 1.39 9.09
N VAL A 390 -9.99 2.50 9.40
CA VAL A 390 -9.32 3.80 9.62
C VAL A 390 -8.50 3.76 10.90
N GLU A 391 -9.08 3.25 11.99
CA GLU A 391 -8.38 3.06 13.28
C GLU A 391 -7.18 2.11 13.16
N ALA A 392 -7.30 1.04 12.34
CA ALA A 392 -6.17 0.15 12.01
C ALA A 392 -5.05 0.85 11.22
N GLN A 393 -5.39 1.76 10.29
CA GLN A 393 -4.39 2.57 9.58
C GLN A 393 -3.73 3.60 10.51
N GLN A 394 -4.50 4.25 11.38
CA GLN A 394 -3.97 5.16 12.40
C GLN A 394 -3.01 4.44 13.35
N ALA A 395 -3.37 3.28 13.89
CA ALA A 395 -2.52 2.49 14.77
C ALA A 395 -1.23 1.99 14.07
N LEU A 396 -1.31 1.65 12.78
CA LEU A 396 -0.13 1.31 11.96
C LEU A 396 0.80 2.51 11.75
N TYR A 397 0.23 3.71 11.51
CA TYR A 397 0.98 4.95 11.40
C TYR A 397 1.64 5.33 12.74
N GLU A 398 0.91 5.32 13.86
CA GLU A 398 1.47 5.61 15.19
C GLU A 398 2.60 4.64 15.57
N ALA A 399 2.47 3.33 15.28
CA ALA A 399 3.53 2.36 15.50
C ALA A 399 4.74 2.57 14.55
N GLY A 400 4.51 3.15 13.37
CA GLY A 400 5.55 3.61 12.45
C GLY A 400 6.32 4.81 13.00
N ILE A 401 5.62 5.86 13.43
CA ILE A 401 6.23 7.04 14.05
C ILE A 401 7.00 6.68 15.32
N PHE A 402 6.43 5.84 16.20
CA PHE A 402 7.14 5.29 17.37
C PHE A 402 8.47 4.64 17.00
N ALA A 403 8.50 3.84 15.92
CA ALA A 403 9.71 3.19 15.44
C ALA A 403 10.76 4.19 14.90
N VAL A 404 10.33 5.31 14.31
CA VAL A 404 11.21 6.41 13.85
C VAL A 404 11.79 7.13 15.05
N GLU A 405 10.93 7.63 15.94
CA GLU A 405 11.29 8.41 17.14
C GLU A 405 12.23 7.61 18.06
N LEU A 406 11.99 6.31 18.21
CA LEU A 406 12.87 5.41 18.95
C LEU A 406 14.28 5.35 18.36
N ASP A 407 14.41 5.13 17.04
CA ASP A 407 15.71 5.09 16.36
C ASP A 407 16.45 6.44 16.43
N GLU A 408 15.72 7.54 16.27
CA GLU A 408 16.26 8.90 16.41
C GLU A 408 16.78 9.18 17.82
N THR A 409 15.98 8.86 18.85
CA THR A 409 16.34 9.07 20.27
C THR A 409 17.58 8.24 20.63
N ILE A 410 17.66 6.98 20.16
CA ILE A 410 18.82 6.10 20.31
C ILE A 410 20.06 6.68 19.60
N ARG A 411 19.90 7.31 18.44
CA ARG A 411 20.98 7.93 17.66
C ARG A 411 21.51 9.20 18.31
N ARG A 412 20.62 10.03 18.87
CA ARG A 412 20.96 11.31 19.52
C ARG A 412 21.35 11.17 21.00
N ARG A 413 21.15 9.98 21.60
CA ARG A 413 21.35 9.71 23.04
C ARG A 413 20.50 10.63 23.94
N GLU A 414 19.27 10.88 23.51
CA GLU A 414 18.27 11.70 24.22
C GLU A 414 17.54 10.89 25.31
N ASP A 415 16.58 11.51 26.03
CA ASP A 415 15.83 10.82 27.09
C ASP A 415 14.93 9.69 26.54
N LEU A 416 15.04 8.53 27.17
CA LEU A 416 14.37 7.28 26.81
C LEU A 416 13.14 7.00 27.70
N SER A 417 12.84 7.87 28.68
CA SER A 417 11.78 7.67 29.68
C SER A 417 10.37 7.49 29.06
N TRP A 418 10.12 8.12 27.92
CA TRP A 418 8.83 8.10 27.21
C TRP A 418 8.46 6.72 26.62
N ILE A 419 9.47 5.94 26.23
CA ILE A 419 9.32 4.69 25.47
C ILE A 419 8.42 3.69 26.21
N LYS A 420 8.66 3.51 27.51
CA LYS A 420 7.93 2.55 28.34
C LYS A 420 6.43 2.82 28.34
N LYS A 421 6.05 4.09 28.54
CA LYS A 421 4.65 4.51 28.58
C LYS A 421 4.01 4.42 27.19
N ARG A 422 4.64 5.01 26.18
CA ARG A 422 4.08 5.07 24.82
C ARG A 422 3.93 3.69 24.19
N MET A 423 4.89 2.79 24.40
CA MET A 423 4.80 1.42 23.90
C MET A 423 3.66 0.61 24.54
N SER A 424 3.45 0.74 25.86
CA SER A 424 2.33 0.08 26.54
C SER A 424 0.96 0.65 26.11
N GLU A 425 0.85 1.95 25.89
CA GLU A 425 -0.37 2.58 25.37
C GLU A 425 -0.70 2.06 23.96
N LEU A 426 0.28 2.02 23.07
CA LEU A 426 0.11 1.53 21.70
C LEU A 426 -0.23 0.04 21.64
N ASP A 427 0.45 -0.82 22.41
CA ASP A 427 0.11 -2.26 22.42
C ASP A 427 -1.31 -2.50 22.96
N THR A 428 -1.72 -1.76 24.00
CA THR A 428 -3.09 -1.84 24.54
C THR A 428 -4.12 -1.45 23.47
N GLN A 429 -3.88 -0.36 22.75
CA GLN A 429 -4.74 0.13 21.66
C GLN A 429 -4.82 -0.87 20.51
N ILE A 430 -3.69 -1.37 20.01
CA ILE A 430 -3.64 -2.35 18.91
C ILE A 430 -4.31 -3.66 19.32
N THR A 431 -4.07 -4.12 20.56
CA THR A 431 -4.70 -5.33 21.11
C THR A 431 -6.22 -5.21 21.22
N SER A 432 -6.72 -4.04 21.65
CA SER A 432 -8.16 -3.75 21.69
C SER A 432 -8.79 -3.79 20.30
N LEU A 433 -8.15 -3.16 19.30
CA LEU A 433 -8.63 -3.16 17.91
C LEU A 433 -8.59 -4.56 17.28
N LEU A 434 -7.57 -5.37 17.59
CA LEU A 434 -7.48 -6.77 17.12
C LEU A 434 -8.60 -7.65 17.70
N PHE A 435 -8.98 -7.45 18.97
CA PHE A 435 -10.12 -8.12 19.56
C PHE A 435 -11.42 -7.75 18.83
N GLU A 436 -11.63 -6.46 18.55
CA GLU A 436 -12.81 -5.98 17.80
C GLU A 436 -12.84 -6.49 16.34
N CYS A 437 -11.70 -6.62 15.66
CA CYS A 437 -11.60 -7.27 14.35
C CYS A 437 -12.12 -8.71 14.40
N ARG A 438 -11.64 -9.51 15.36
CA ARG A 438 -11.91 -10.95 15.45
C ARG A 438 -13.34 -11.28 15.89
N ASP A 439 -13.90 -10.50 16.81
CA ASP A 439 -15.31 -10.58 17.22
C ASP A 439 -16.24 -10.36 16.01
N LYS A 440 -15.98 -9.29 15.23
CA LYS A 440 -16.75 -8.98 14.02
C LYS A 440 -16.55 -9.96 12.87
N LEU A 441 -15.37 -10.55 12.73
CA LEU A 441 -15.10 -11.61 11.75
C LEU A 441 -15.90 -12.87 12.09
N SER A 442 -15.88 -13.30 13.36
CA SER A 442 -16.62 -14.48 13.84
C SER A 442 -18.14 -14.33 13.72
N ALA A 443 -18.65 -13.10 13.79
CA ALA A 443 -20.07 -12.79 13.60
C ALA A 443 -20.50 -12.66 12.12
N SER A 444 -19.57 -12.69 11.16
CA SER A 444 -19.87 -12.48 9.74
C SER A 444 -20.10 -13.80 8.99
N GLN A 445 -21.11 -13.83 8.13
CA GLN A 445 -21.20 -14.85 7.08
C GLN A 445 -20.05 -14.66 6.08
N GLY A 446 -19.55 -15.77 5.52
CA GLY A 446 -18.51 -15.74 4.49
C GLY A 446 -18.91 -14.86 3.28
N PRO A 447 -17.94 -14.35 2.52
CA PRO A 447 -18.21 -13.50 1.35
C PRO A 447 -19.15 -14.23 0.39
N GLN A 448 -20.18 -13.52 -0.09
CA GLN A 448 -21.03 -14.00 -1.17
C GLN A 448 -20.23 -13.82 -2.49
N PRO A 449 -19.80 -14.90 -3.18
CA PRO A 449 -18.83 -14.78 -4.28
C PRO A 449 -19.34 -13.91 -5.44
N ASN A 450 -20.62 -14.03 -5.73
CA ASN A 450 -21.36 -13.26 -6.74
C ASN A 450 -21.64 -11.79 -6.38
N CYS A 451 -21.21 -11.30 -5.21
CA CYS A 451 -21.46 -9.94 -4.75
C CYS A 451 -20.15 -9.18 -4.52
N VAL A 452 -19.79 -8.33 -5.49
CA VAL A 452 -18.57 -7.51 -5.51
C VAL A 452 -18.36 -6.73 -4.20
N GLU A 453 -19.41 -6.11 -3.66
CA GLU A 453 -19.37 -5.39 -2.38
C GLU A 453 -19.19 -6.32 -1.16
N SER A 454 -19.67 -7.57 -1.23
CA SER A 454 -19.46 -8.57 -0.17
C SER A 454 -18.00 -9.04 -0.14
N VAL A 455 -17.43 -9.33 -1.32
CA VAL A 455 -16.01 -9.69 -1.49
C VAL A 455 -15.11 -8.55 -1.01
N ALA A 456 -15.35 -7.32 -1.47
CA ALA A 456 -14.58 -6.14 -1.05
C ALA A 456 -14.72 -5.88 0.46
N SER A 457 -15.93 -5.97 1.02
CA SER A 457 -16.16 -5.86 2.48
C SER A 457 -15.41 -6.93 3.28
N SER A 458 -15.23 -8.13 2.72
CA SER A 458 -14.44 -9.20 3.35
C SER A 458 -12.95 -8.92 3.28
N ALA A 459 -12.42 -8.56 2.10
CA ALA A 459 -11.03 -8.18 1.93
C ALA A 459 -10.65 -6.99 2.82
N LEU A 460 -11.51 -5.96 2.93
CA LEU A 460 -11.27 -4.80 3.78
C LEU A 460 -11.20 -5.14 5.28
N ARG A 461 -11.88 -6.19 5.74
CA ARG A 461 -11.74 -6.69 7.12
C ARG A 461 -10.39 -7.36 7.34
N SER A 462 -9.97 -8.25 6.43
CA SER A 462 -8.63 -8.84 6.45
C SER A 462 -7.53 -7.77 6.39
N TYR A 463 -7.71 -6.72 5.59
CA TYR A 463 -6.79 -5.58 5.51
C TYR A 463 -6.64 -4.84 6.85
N ALA A 464 -7.72 -4.66 7.61
CA ALA A 464 -7.64 -4.02 8.93
C ALA A 464 -6.84 -4.88 9.91
N GLU A 465 -7.08 -6.20 9.94
CA GLU A 465 -6.33 -7.11 10.81
C GLU A 465 -4.85 -7.24 10.38
N ILE A 466 -4.56 -7.32 9.07
CA ILE A 466 -3.18 -7.28 8.53
C ILE A 466 -2.45 -6.02 9.01
N LYS A 467 -3.06 -4.83 8.88
CA LYS A 467 -2.46 -3.57 9.31
C LYS A 467 -2.19 -3.52 10.82
N LEU A 468 -3.09 -4.08 11.64
CA LEU A 468 -2.90 -4.16 13.10
C LEU A 468 -1.78 -5.13 13.50
N HIS A 469 -1.64 -6.28 12.84
CA HIS A 469 -0.50 -7.17 13.07
C HIS A 469 0.81 -6.54 12.58
N SER A 470 0.82 -5.85 11.44
CA SER A 470 1.98 -5.06 11.00
C SER A 470 2.33 -3.95 12.00
N ALA A 471 1.35 -3.33 12.64
CA ALA A 471 1.56 -2.36 13.73
C ALA A 471 2.24 -3.01 14.95
N ARG A 472 1.78 -4.20 15.39
CA ARG A 472 2.46 -4.98 16.44
C ARG A 472 3.92 -5.27 16.10
N ILE A 473 4.21 -5.68 14.86
CA ILE A 473 5.58 -5.93 14.43
C ILE A 473 6.41 -4.63 14.47
N LYS A 474 5.90 -3.48 13.99
CA LYS A 474 6.63 -2.19 14.05
C LYS A 474 6.95 -1.80 15.50
N LEU A 475 5.98 -1.97 16.39
CA LEU A 475 6.10 -1.67 17.82
C LEU A 475 7.11 -2.58 18.54
N HIS A 476 7.02 -3.90 18.35
CA HIS A 476 7.78 -4.88 19.15
C HIS A 476 9.16 -5.24 18.61
N ARG A 477 9.46 -5.06 17.32
CA ARG A 477 10.72 -5.53 16.69
C ARG A 477 11.99 -5.05 17.39
N TYR A 478 12.04 -3.80 17.84
CA TYR A 478 13.20 -3.25 18.56
C TYR A 478 13.42 -3.96 19.90
N CYS A 479 12.36 -4.34 20.59
CA CYS A 479 12.44 -5.12 21.82
C CYS A 479 12.76 -6.61 21.53
N ALA A 480 12.24 -7.17 20.44
CA ALA A 480 12.48 -8.56 20.04
C ALA A 480 13.92 -8.85 19.59
N PHE A 481 14.55 -7.89 18.88
CA PHE A 481 15.79 -8.09 18.13
C PHE A 481 16.95 -7.18 18.61
N GLN A 482 17.03 -6.91 19.92
CA GLN A 482 18.03 -6.05 20.57
C GLN A 482 19.50 -6.48 20.39
N ASP A 483 19.69 -7.75 20.05
CA ASP A 483 20.92 -8.52 19.89
C ASP A 483 21.33 -8.70 18.42
N VAL A 484 20.45 -8.37 17.49
CA VAL A 484 20.77 -8.29 16.06
C VAL A 484 21.36 -6.90 15.80
N PRO A 485 22.56 -6.78 15.20
CA PRO A 485 23.14 -5.48 14.84
C PRO A 485 22.41 -4.88 13.63
N MET A 486 21.15 -4.48 13.83
CA MET A 486 20.30 -3.84 12.81
C MET A 486 20.77 -2.42 12.43
N PHE A 487 21.70 -1.83 13.21
CA PHE A 487 22.09 -0.43 13.09
C PHE A 487 23.59 -0.23 13.24
N SER A 488 24.32 -0.20 12.11
CA SER A 488 25.53 0.61 11.99
C SER A 488 25.80 1.04 10.54
N GLU A 489 26.67 2.03 10.45
CA GLU A 489 26.94 2.99 9.38
C GLU A 489 27.19 2.46 7.95
N GLN A 490 26.79 3.29 6.98
CA GLN A 490 27.74 3.76 5.97
C GLN A 490 27.72 5.29 5.96
N PRO A 491 28.87 5.98 6.06
CA PRO A 491 28.96 7.40 5.76
C PRO A 491 28.87 7.58 4.24
N GLY A 492 27.69 7.95 3.71
CA GLY A 492 27.55 8.05 2.25
C GLY A 492 26.19 8.40 1.65
N LEU A 493 25.15 8.71 2.44
CA LEU A 493 23.85 9.17 1.92
C LEU A 493 23.28 10.31 2.77
N HIS A 494 23.86 11.50 2.63
CA HIS A 494 23.16 12.76 2.89
C HIS A 494 22.76 13.38 1.54
N PRO A 495 21.64 14.12 1.47
CA PRO A 495 21.27 14.84 0.26
C PRO A 495 22.35 15.86 -0.10
N VAL A 496 22.68 15.96 -1.40
CA VAL A 496 23.67 16.90 -1.90
C VAL A 496 23.13 18.33 -1.74
N SER A 497 23.49 18.98 -0.64
CA SER A 497 23.37 20.43 -0.49
C SER A 497 24.58 21.07 -1.18
N SER A 498 24.36 21.60 -2.37
CA SER A 498 25.39 22.27 -3.16
C SER A 498 25.76 23.64 -2.58
N VAL A 499 26.80 23.68 -1.75
CA VAL A 499 27.50 24.93 -1.40
C VAL A 499 28.99 24.74 -1.63
N ASN A 500 29.50 25.33 -2.72
CA ASN A 500 30.93 25.50 -2.93
C ASN A 500 31.41 26.68 -2.10
N GLU A 501 32.37 26.47 -1.19
CA GLU A 501 33.31 27.53 -0.85
C GLU A 501 34.71 26.96 -0.53
N SER A 502 35.69 27.85 -0.65
CA SER A 502 37.10 27.62 -0.96
C SER A 502 37.94 26.81 0.04
N ILE A 503 38.99 26.20 -0.52
CA ILE A 503 40.19 25.70 0.16
C ILE A 503 40.80 26.77 1.08
N ASP A 504 41.11 26.40 2.32
CA ASP A 504 42.35 26.86 2.97
C ASP A 504 42.99 25.73 3.80
N GLY A 505 44.32 25.75 3.92
CA GLY A 505 45.13 24.65 4.46
C GLY A 505 45.35 24.70 5.96
N GLY A 506 45.06 23.60 6.67
CA GLY A 506 45.27 23.51 8.12
C GLY A 506 45.66 22.10 8.56
N ARG A 507 46.96 21.83 8.69
CA ARG A 507 47.49 20.55 9.17
C ARG A 507 47.37 20.47 10.70
N ALA A 508 46.28 19.89 11.21
CA ALA A 508 46.08 19.64 12.64
C ALA A 508 45.81 18.15 12.91
N SER A 509 46.71 17.54 13.69
CA SER A 509 46.48 16.23 14.30
C SER A 509 45.50 16.40 15.45
N SER A 510 44.41 15.63 15.44
CA SER A 510 43.50 15.50 16.58
C SER A 510 43.06 14.05 16.69
N ASP A 511 43.47 13.37 17.76
CA ASP A 511 42.99 12.04 18.11
C ASP A 511 41.48 12.09 18.36
N THR A 512 40.68 11.73 17.35
CA THR A 512 39.26 11.44 17.56
C THR A 512 39.16 10.00 18.04
N THR A 513 39.00 9.83 19.34
CA THR A 513 38.70 8.52 19.94
C THR A 513 37.54 7.88 19.21
N LEU A 514 37.75 6.68 18.66
CA LEU A 514 36.68 5.86 18.10
C LEU A 514 35.73 5.50 19.25
N LEU A 515 34.64 6.27 19.36
CA LEU A 515 33.69 6.14 20.46
C LEU A 515 32.79 4.94 20.18
N GLU A 516 33.28 3.75 20.58
CA GLU A 516 32.56 2.48 20.42
C GLU A 516 31.10 2.64 20.82
N ARG A 517 30.21 2.43 19.83
CA ARG A 517 28.78 2.41 20.09
C ARG A 517 28.47 1.11 20.84
N PRO A 518 27.71 1.15 21.96
CA PRO A 518 27.36 -0.06 22.69
C PRO A 518 26.74 -1.13 21.78
N ALA A 519 27.25 -2.36 21.90
CA ALA A 519 26.90 -3.50 21.06
C ALA A 519 25.50 -4.09 21.35
N SER A 520 24.75 -3.55 22.32
CA SER A 520 23.36 -3.93 22.57
C SER A 520 22.50 -2.78 23.09
N MET A 521 21.20 -2.86 22.82
CA MET A 521 20.20 -1.87 23.29
C MET A 521 20.06 -1.82 24.82
N GLN A 522 20.55 -2.84 25.54
CA GLN A 522 20.54 -2.88 27.00
C GLN A 522 21.65 -2.00 27.60
N GLN A 523 22.79 -1.88 26.93
CA GLN A 523 23.87 -0.96 27.29
C GLN A 523 23.51 0.52 27.07
N LEU A 524 22.45 0.80 26.30
CA LEU A 524 21.84 2.13 26.14
C LEU A 524 20.84 2.48 27.25
N GLY A 525 20.57 1.58 28.21
CA GLY A 525 19.67 1.85 29.34
C GLY A 525 18.17 1.87 28.99
N ILE A 526 17.78 1.42 27.79
CA ILE A 526 16.38 1.47 27.34
C ILE A 526 15.52 0.50 28.16
N GLN A 527 14.62 1.02 29.00
CA GLN A 527 13.66 0.20 29.75
C GLN A 527 12.37 -0.01 28.95
N PHE A 528 12.33 -1.06 28.13
CA PHE A 528 11.10 -1.53 27.51
C PHE A 528 10.09 -2.06 28.57
N PRO A 529 8.77 -1.97 28.32
CA PRO A 529 7.74 -2.52 29.20
C PRO A 529 7.55 -4.03 29.02
N PHE A 530 8.11 -4.61 27.95
CA PHE A 530 8.06 -6.04 27.63
C PHE A 530 9.46 -6.65 27.63
N SER A 531 9.55 -7.96 27.84
CA SER A 531 10.80 -8.69 27.63
C SER A 531 11.06 -8.93 26.14
N SER A 532 12.34 -9.13 25.77
CA SER A 532 12.71 -9.51 24.40
C SER A 532 12.05 -10.82 23.95
N HIS A 533 11.90 -11.78 24.86
CA HIS A 533 11.18 -13.03 24.61
C HIS A 533 9.69 -12.78 24.31
N THR A 534 8.99 -11.99 25.15
CA THR A 534 7.58 -11.62 24.94
C THR A 534 7.38 -10.91 23.61
N SER A 535 8.22 -9.92 23.29
CA SER A 535 8.16 -9.19 22.02
C SER A 535 8.47 -10.09 20.81
N SER A 536 9.38 -11.06 20.95
CA SER A 536 9.66 -12.05 19.90
C SER A 536 8.44 -12.92 19.61
N VAL A 537 7.75 -13.44 20.65
CA VAL A 537 6.52 -14.23 20.49
C VAL A 537 5.40 -13.40 19.84
N ILE A 538 5.25 -12.13 20.21
CA ILE A 538 4.30 -11.21 19.57
C ILE A 538 4.64 -10.99 18.09
N CYS A 539 5.91 -10.78 17.75
CA CYS A 539 6.36 -10.64 16.37
C CYS A 539 6.14 -11.91 15.53
N VAL A 540 6.45 -13.10 16.06
CA VAL A 540 6.18 -14.40 15.41
C VAL A 540 4.69 -14.53 15.08
N HIS A 541 3.83 -14.41 16.09
CA HIS A 541 2.38 -14.53 15.89
C HIS A 541 1.84 -13.49 14.91
N ALA A 542 2.27 -12.24 15.04
CA ALA A 542 1.81 -11.18 14.14
C ALA A 542 2.24 -11.45 12.68
N ALA A 543 3.48 -11.89 12.45
CA ALA A 543 3.96 -12.22 11.11
C ALA A 543 3.17 -13.38 10.49
N ILE A 544 2.97 -14.49 11.23
CA ILE A 544 2.19 -15.63 10.75
C ILE A 544 0.75 -15.21 10.44
N ASN A 545 0.09 -14.43 11.30
CA ASN A 545 -1.28 -13.95 11.03
C ASN A 545 -1.35 -13.03 9.80
N VAL A 546 -0.36 -12.16 9.55
CA VAL A 546 -0.27 -11.37 8.30
C VAL A 546 -0.24 -12.30 7.09
N VAL A 547 0.59 -13.33 7.12
CA VAL A 547 0.76 -14.29 6.01
C VAL A 547 -0.51 -15.10 5.77
N THR A 548 -1.12 -15.68 6.81
CA THR A 548 -2.39 -16.43 6.70
C THR A 548 -3.50 -15.55 6.12
N LEU A 549 -3.60 -14.30 6.58
CA LEU A 549 -4.60 -13.37 6.06
C LEU A 549 -4.32 -12.98 4.60
N MET A 550 -3.06 -12.78 4.21
CA MET A 550 -2.67 -12.49 2.82
C MET A 550 -3.00 -13.62 1.85
N ASP A 551 -2.76 -14.87 2.24
CA ASP A 551 -3.10 -16.04 1.42
C ASP A 551 -4.62 -16.19 1.26
N SER A 552 -5.38 -15.83 2.30
CA SER A 552 -6.85 -15.82 2.27
C SER A 552 -7.48 -14.68 1.45
N LEU A 553 -6.69 -13.71 0.96
CA LEU A 553 -7.24 -12.58 0.21
C LEU A 553 -7.80 -13.04 -1.14
N PRO A 554 -8.98 -12.55 -1.56
CA PRO A 554 -9.55 -12.90 -2.85
C PRO A 554 -8.58 -12.50 -3.97
N PHE A 555 -8.62 -13.28 -5.04
CA PHE A 555 -8.09 -12.90 -6.35
C PHE A 555 -9.22 -12.25 -7.17
N PRO A 556 -8.93 -11.50 -8.24
CA PRO A 556 -9.96 -10.99 -9.14
C PRO A 556 -10.70 -12.14 -9.84
N ASN A 557 -12.01 -11.98 -10.07
CA ASN A 557 -12.84 -12.99 -10.74
C ASN A 557 -13.35 -12.47 -12.11
N PRO A 558 -12.51 -12.46 -13.17
CA PRO A 558 -12.93 -11.99 -14.49
C PRO A 558 -13.93 -12.93 -15.20
N THR A 559 -14.04 -14.19 -14.76
CA THR A 559 -14.92 -15.20 -15.34
C THR A 559 -16.31 -15.27 -14.69
N ASN A 560 -16.51 -14.63 -13.53
CA ASN A 560 -17.66 -14.82 -12.65
C ASN A 560 -17.93 -16.30 -12.31
N ASP A 561 -16.87 -17.11 -12.16
CA ASP A 561 -17.00 -18.51 -11.70
C ASP A 561 -17.24 -18.53 -10.18
N ASP A 562 -18.32 -19.19 -9.74
CA ASP A 562 -18.70 -19.37 -8.34
C ASP A 562 -17.99 -20.57 -7.66
N SER A 563 -17.20 -21.35 -8.41
CA SER A 563 -16.63 -22.60 -7.89
C SER A 563 -15.47 -22.37 -6.89
N PRO A 564 -15.58 -22.86 -5.63
CA PRO A 564 -14.55 -22.64 -4.60
C PRO A 564 -13.27 -23.47 -4.80
N THR A 565 -13.26 -24.36 -5.81
CA THR A 565 -12.16 -25.27 -6.14
C THR A 565 -11.20 -24.73 -7.20
N ASN A 566 -11.59 -23.71 -7.96
CA ASN A 566 -10.74 -23.10 -8.98
C ASN A 566 -10.03 -21.89 -8.38
N LEU A 567 -8.70 -21.95 -8.27
CA LEU A 567 -7.88 -20.73 -8.28
C LEU A 567 -8.29 -19.95 -9.55
N PRO A 568 -8.66 -18.67 -9.48
CA PRO A 568 -9.05 -17.94 -10.67
C PRO A 568 -7.78 -17.67 -11.49
N TYR A 569 -7.68 -18.43 -12.57
CA TYR A 569 -6.67 -18.26 -13.60
C TYR A 569 -7.21 -17.33 -14.69
N ILE A 570 -6.40 -16.43 -15.24
CA ILE A 570 -6.81 -15.61 -16.39
C ILE A 570 -7.06 -16.54 -17.59
N PHE A 571 -6.16 -17.52 -17.75
CA PHE A 571 -6.19 -18.60 -18.72
C PHE A 571 -5.25 -19.72 -18.23
N GLN A 572 -5.39 -20.93 -18.79
CA GLN A 572 -4.59 -22.14 -18.53
C GLN A 572 -3.30 -21.93 -17.71
N ASN A 573 -3.40 -22.14 -16.39
CA ASN A 573 -2.31 -22.17 -15.41
C ASN A 573 -1.63 -20.83 -15.00
N TYR A 574 -2.13 -19.65 -15.40
CA TYR A 574 -1.61 -18.35 -14.93
C TYR A 574 -2.56 -17.65 -13.95
N GLU A 575 -2.13 -17.46 -12.69
CA GLU A 575 -2.90 -16.78 -11.65
C GLU A 575 -3.23 -15.33 -12.05
N VAL A 576 -4.44 -14.86 -11.75
CA VAL A 576 -4.80 -13.46 -11.96
C VAL A 576 -4.03 -12.56 -10.97
N PRO A 577 -3.31 -11.51 -11.39
CA PRO A 577 -2.63 -10.61 -10.47
C PRO A 577 -3.62 -9.79 -9.65
N ARG A 578 -3.33 -9.61 -8.36
CA ARG A 578 -4.02 -8.61 -7.54
C ARG A 578 -3.56 -7.22 -7.98
N ALA A 579 -4.38 -6.54 -8.77
CA ALA A 579 -4.05 -5.28 -9.44
C ALA A 579 -4.06 -4.04 -8.50
N MET A 580 -3.65 -4.19 -7.23
CA MET A 580 -3.56 -3.06 -6.30
C MET A 580 -2.59 -3.31 -5.11
N PRO A 581 -1.35 -2.77 -5.14
CA PRO A 581 -0.26 -3.15 -4.24
C PRO A 581 -0.30 -2.53 -2.82
N THR A 582 -1.48 -2.36 -2.23
CA THR A 582 -1.66 -1.62 -0.94
C THR A 582 -1.14 -2.33 0.32
N LEU A 583 -0.64 -3.57 0.22
CA LEU A 583 -0.17 -4.39 1.34
C LEU A 583 1.28 -4.87 1.19
N ILE A 584 2.01 -4.44 0.15
CA ILE A 584 3.37 -4.92 -0.12
C ILE A 584 4.32 -4.59 1.04
N SER A 585 4.26 -3.39 1.60
CA SER A 585 5.03 -3.00 2.79
C SER A 585 4.75 -3.92 4.00
N CYS A 586 3.50 -4.34 4.20
CA CYS A 586 3.12 -5.29 5.25
C CYS A 586 3.71 -6.69 4.99
N ALA A 587 3.74 -7.13 3.73
CA ALA A 587 4.26 -8.44 3.32
C ALA A 587 5.79 -8.50 3.52
N MET A 588 6.51 -7.48 3.05
CA MET A 588 7.96 -7.34 3.26
C MET A 588 8.30 -7.32 4.75
N GLN A 589 7.57 -6.53 5.54
CA GLN A 589 7.79 -6.42 6.98
C GLN A 589 7.56 -7.76 7.72
N ALA A 590 6.53 -8.53 7.35
CA ALA A 590 6.30 -9.86 7.90
C ALA A 590 7.42 -10.84 7.49
N GLY A 591 7.81 -10.84 6.21
CA GLY A 591 8.92 -11.66 5.69
C GLY A 591 10.24 -11.40 6.43
N TYR A 592 10.69 -10.15 6.52
CA TYR A 592 11.92 -9.81 7.23
C TYR A 592 11.87 -10.15 8.72
N THR A 593 10.70 -10.06 9.35
CA THR A 593 10.52 -10.48 10.75
C THR A 593 10.75 -11.98 10.88
N MET A 594 10.19 -12.79 9.98
CA MET A 594 10.38 -14.26 9.96
C MET A 594 11.81 -14.66 9.61
N LEU A 595 12.47 -13.98 8.66
CA LEU A 595 13.90 -14.20 8.36
C LEU A 595 14.77 -13.92 9.59
N THR A 596 14.55 -12.78 10.26
CA THR A 596 15.27 -12.41 11.50
C THR A 596 15.09 -13.47 12.59
N LEU A 597 13.87 -13.99 12.77
CA LEU A 597 13.58 -15.08 13.71
C LEU A 597 14.26 -16.41 13.31
N SER A 598 14.31 -16.72 12.02
CA SER A 598 14.96 -17.94 11.49
C SER A 598 16.47 -17.92 11.75
N CYS A 599 17.13 -16.81 11.43
CA CYS A 599 18.56 -16.65 11.67
C CYS A 599 18.92 -16.67 13.16
N LYS A 600 18.06 -16.12 14.03
CA LYS A 600 18.23 -16.21 15.50
C LYS A 600 18.03 -17.62 16.05
N THR A 601 17.17 -18.43 15.44
CA THR A 601 16.90 -19.81 15.91
C THR A 601 17.89 -20.85 15.36
N ARG A 602 18.50 -20.58 14.19
CA ARG A 602 19.46 -21.46 13.51
C ARG A 602 20.57 -22.05 14.42
N PRO A 603 21.31 -21.29 15.26
CA PRO A 603 22.38 -21.86 16.09
C PRO A 603 21.89 -22.88 17.11
N PHE A 604 20.64 -22.76 17.56
CA PHE A 604 20.03 -23.67 18.54
C PHE A 604 19.53 -24.97 17.90
N VAL A 605 19.37 -25.00 16.57
CA VAL A 605 19.04 -26.21 15.80
C VAL A 605 20.31 -26.99 15.43
N THR A 606 21.43 -26.30 15.16
CA THR A 606 22.68 -26.96 14.71
C THR A 606 23.58 -27.49 15.83
N ASN A 607 23.46 -26.97 17.06
CA ASN A 607 24.41 -27.25 18.15
C ASN A 607 23.97 -28.39 19.10
N VAL A 608 23.03 -29.24 18.69
CA VAL A 608 22.46 -30.29 19.54
C VAL A 608 22.92 -31.68 19.05
N PRO A 609 23.76 -32.41 19.82
CA PRO A 609 23.99 -33.84 19.60
C PRO A 609 22.69 -34.62 19.84
N ASP A 610 22.52 -35.79 19.21
CA ASP A 610 21.29 -36.60 19.12
C ASP A 610 20.69 -37.17 20.44
N SER A 611 20.96 -36.55 21.59
CA SER A 611 20.50 -37.00 22.90
C SER A 611 19.87 -35.86 23.72
N ASN A 612 18.61 -35.51 23.40
CA ASN A 612 17.54 -35.22 24.37
C ASN A 612 16.19 -34.93 23.68
N GLU A 613 15.13 -35.64 24.09
CA GLU A 613 13.78 -35.64 23.48
C GLU A 613 12.92 -34.37 23.72
N GLY A 614 13.56 -33.20 23.92
CA GLY A 614 12.88 -31.94 24.24
C GLY A 614 12.74 -30.93 23.08
N ASN A 615 13.51 -31.06 22.00
CA ASN A 615 13.77 -29.96 21.06
C ASN A 615 13.02 -30.01 19.70
N PHE A 616 12.08 -30.94 19.52
CA PHE A 616 11.15 -30.94 18.37
C PHE A 616 10.47 -29.58 18.06
N PRO A 617 10.12 -28.72 19.05
CA PRO A 617 9.42 -27.45 18.77
C PRO A 617 10.19 -26.45 17.90
N LEU A 618 11.52 -26.38 18.01
CA LEU A 618 12.31 -25.37 17.29
C LEU A 618 12.51 -25.70 15.82
N ALA A 619 12.69 -26.99 15.49
CA ALA A 619 12.71 -27.45 14.11
C ALA A 619 11.32 -27.28 13.45
N GLY A 620 10.25 -27.58 14.18
CA GLY A 620 8.87 -27.33 13.73
C GLY A 620 8.62 -25.84 13.43
N LEU A 621 9.00 -24.95 14.35
CA LEU A 621 8.90 -23.49 14.15
C LEU A 621 9.72 -23.02 12.95
N ARG A 622 10.95 -23.50 12.76
CA ARG A 622 11.79 -23.12 11.61
C ARG A 622 11.15 -23.53 10.27
N ASN A 623 10.53 -24.71 10.20
CA ASN A 623 9.79 -25.16 9.03
C ASN A 623 8.51 -24.32 8.79
N GLU A 624 7.81 -23.91 9.85
CA GLU A 624 6.63 -23.03 9.76
C GLU A 624 7.01 -21.63 9.25
N LEU A 625 8.14 -21.09 9.71
CA LEU A 625 8.70 -19.83 9.20
C LEU A 625 9.10 -19.94 7.72
N GLU A 626 9.76 -21.04 7.31
CA GLU A 626 10.12 -21.31 5.91
C GLU A 626 8.88 -21.37 5.00
N GLN A 627 7.85 -22.11 5.41
CA GLN A 627 6.61 -22.22 4.64
C GLN A 627 5.87 -20.87 4.58
N SER A 628 5.83 -20.12 5.68
CA SER A 628 5.20 -18.80 5.73
C SER A 628 5.95 -17.79 4.85
N LEU A 629 7.28 -17.86 4.80
CA LEU A 629 8.12 -17.06 3.90
C LEU A 629 7.85 -17.38 2.42
N ARG A 630 7.66 -18.65 2.05
CA ARG A 630 7.24 -19.02 0.69
C ARG A 630 5.86 -18.46 0.31
N VAL A 631 4.94 -18.34 1.26
CA VAL A 631 3.65 -17.68 1.04
C VAL A 631 3.82 -16.16 0.83
N VAL A 632 4.72 -15.49 1.57
CA VAL A 632 5.08 -14.09 1.29
C VAL A 632 5.65 -13.95 -0.13
N ALA A 633 6.60 -14.81 -0.52
CA ALA A 633 7.18 -14.78 -1.85
C ALA A 633 6.13 -15.03 -2.95
N LYS A 634 5.18 -15.97 -2.74
CA LYS A 634 4.04 -16.19 -3.64
C LYS A 634 3.15 -14.95 -3.76
N PHE A 635 2.84 -14.29 -2.64
CA PHE A 635 2.03 -13.07 -2.62
C PHE A 635 2.70 -11.93 -3.41
N LEU A 636 4.02 -11.75 -3.26
CA LEU A 636 4.80 -10.79 -4.04
C LEU A 636 4.84 -11.18 -5.53
N ALA A 637 5.07 -12.46 -5.85
CA ALA A 637 5.09 -12.97 -7.21
C ALA A 637 3.77 -12.74 -7.95
N ASN A 638 2.63 -12.92 -7.29
CA ASN A 638 1.32 -12.65 -7.87
C ASN A 638 1.11 -11.16 -8.24
N HIS A 639 1.67 -10.22 -7.46
CA HIS A 639 1.65 -8.80 -7.83
C HIS A 639 2.66 -8.48 -8.94
N ALA A 640 3.85 -9.10 -8.91
CA ALA A 640 4.91 -8.92 -9.91
C ALA A 640 4.52 -9.37 -11.34
N ILE A 641 3.45 -10.16 -11.52
CA ILE A 641 2.86 -10.46 -12.85
C ILE A 641 2.42 -9.17 -13.57
N ALA A 642 2.02 -8.14 -12.82
CA ALA A 642 1.59 -6.83 -13.35
C ALA A 642 2.58 -5.70 -13.03
N PHE A 643 3.27 -5.74 -11.89
CA PHE A 643 3.98 -4.59 -11.32
C PHE A 643 5.50 -4.80 -11.24
N GLU A 644 6.26 -4.10 -12.09
CA GLU A 644 7.71 -4.33 -12.26
C GLU A 644 8.54 -4.01 -11.01
N ALA A 645 8.27 -2.93 -10.27
CA ALA A 645 9.04 -2.63 -9.06
C ALA A 645 8.83 -3.66 -7.92
N ILE A 646 7.76 -4.46 -7.99
CA ILE A 646 7.49 -5.55 -7.04
C ILE A 646 8.28 -6.82 -7.38
N GLU A 647 8.70 -6.98 -8.64
CA GLU A 647 9.60 -8.08 -9.05
C GLU A 647 10.92 -8.05 -8.26
N GLY A 648 11.55 -6.88 -8.12
CA GLY A 648 12.77 -6.73 -7.32
C GLY A 648 12.59 -7.13 -5.84
N MET A 649 11.42 -6.84 -5.26
CA MET A 649 11.10 -7.24 -3.87
C MET A 649 10.84 -8.75 -3.74
N ARG A 650 10.18 -9.36 -4.73
CA ARG A 650 10.02 -10.83 -4.82
C ARG A 650 11.38 -11.51 -4.85
N ASP A 651 12.29 -11.02 -5.69
CA ASP A 651 13.60 -11.64 -5.91
C ASP A 651 14.52 -11.49 -4.69
N GLU A 652 14.55 -10.32 -4.05
CA GLU A 652 15.28 -10.12 -2.79
C GLU A 652 14.71 -10.99 -1.64
N MET A 653 13.39 -11.21 -1.60
CA MET A 653 12.78 -12.13 -0.64
C MET A 653 13.16 -13.59 -0.93
N MET A 654 13.12 -14.02 -2.19
CA MET A 654 13.51 -15.37 -2.60
C MET A 654 15.00 -15.65 -2.36
N GLU A 655 15.89 -14.71 -2.71
CA GLU A 655 17.34 -14.82 -2.44
C GLU A 655 17.61 -14.97 -0.94
N ALA A 656 16.91 -14.21 -0.09
CA ALA A 656 17.03 -14.32 1.36
C ALA A 656 16.51 -15.67 1.90
N ILE A 657 15.44 -16.22 1.34
CA ILE A 657 14.91 -17.55 1.69
C ILE A 657 15.92 -18.63 1.31
N GLU A 658 16.39 -18.64 0.06
CA GLU A 658 17.35 -19.66 -0.39
C GLU A 658 18.70 -19.55 0.34
N ARG A 659 19.13 -18.36 0.77
CA ARG A 659 20.36 -18.21 1.58
C ARG A 659 20.24 -18.73 3.01
N GLU A 660 19.06 -18.66 3.63
CA GLU A 660 18.84 -19.15 5.00
C GLU A 660 18.41 -20.63 5.04
N PHE A 661 17.67 -21.11 4.04
CA PHE A 661 17.07 -22.46 4.02
C PHE A 661 17.62 -23.39 2.93
N GLY A 662 18.37 -22.87 1.96
CA GLY A 662 19.01 -23.66 0.92
C GLY A 662 20.00 -24.68 1.49
N LYS A 663 20.14 -25.81 0.80
CA LYS A 663 21.14 -26.83 1.15
C LYS A 663 22.54 -26.36 0.73
N PRO A 664 23.56 -26.53 1.57
CA PRO A 664 24.95 -26.21 1.22
C PRO A 664 25.52 -27.18 0.17
#